data_AF-A0A924MYP3-F1
#
_entry.id   AF-A0A924MYP3-F1
#
_cell.length_a   1.000
_cell.length_b   1.000
_cell.length_c   1.000
_cell.angle_alpha   90.00
_cell.angle_beta   90.00
_cell.angle_gamma   90.00
#
_symmetry.space_group_name_H-M   'P 1'
#
loop_
_entity.id
_entity.type
_entity.pdbx_description
1 polymer ?
#
loop_
_entity_poly.entity_id
_entity_poly.type
_entity_poly.pdbx_seq_one_letter_code
_entity_poly.pdbx_strand_id
1 'polypeptide(L)'
;RLSRPQKAARAHQAELDALGQANPAGVREVQAAEVRRTAFVLPAIPPASAASVRAQLWELTKVDMAFVFRSPAYFVLVAIGLLLALGAVLFTGDIYGSASYPVTRLMVQALGGGFATMPMIIAVYYAGELVWRVRDRRIHEIVDSTAAPDWTHLVPKTIAIALVLLSTVLVGVVAAIAFQACSGYFRFEIGGYLAWFVWPMTVAAIQTAVLAVFIQVLVPQKTLGWGAMLVWIVLTIMLGNLGFEHNLYNYGNGSEAPLSDMNGLGRFWIGRLWFEAYWSAFAVILLVATHALWRRGATVELRPRLRQVRQHLRGRPMQVLAVAAGVWIATGGWIFYNTNILNDYTTGPERERRAADLEKTLLPFENVLQPRVADVSLDVALFPRAARAVTHGRYTLVNRGAQPIAELHLQWAQNLKLDAIAFPGATVKTDYPRFHYRIYALATPIQPGEQRTLGFTTTLEQRGFANGEPLTSVVPNGSFINNMEITPSVGFARFGLLSERAKRRKYGLPAELRPPKLEDDSARQFNELLHDSDWVTADITVTTDGDQTPIAPGQTLSDTGPGKDRAARRTVHFRSDAPINQFFSIQSGRYDVQHATWHAPAAGDQPPHDVDLAVYYSPGHDFNVGRMLKAMQESLALYSTDFSPYQFKQARIIEFPAYASFAQSFANTIPFSEAIGFVQHFDEKKNAKIDVATYVTAHEIGHQWWGHQLEASDQQGASMLIETFAQYSALLVMEQHYG
;
A
#
# COMPACT_ATOMS: atom_id res chain seq x y z
N ARG A 1 77.43 -33.08 18.45
CA ARG A 1 78.44 -32.02 18.19
C ARG A 1 77.69 -30.72 17.89
N LEU A 2 77.65 -29.78 18.83
CA LEU A 2 76.99 -28.48 18.62
C LEU A 2 77.76 -27.65 17.58
N SER A 3 77.04 -26.91 16.73
CA SER A 3 77.64 -26.03 15.71
C SER A 3 78.31 -24.81 16.35
N ARG A 4 79.28 -24.19 15.67
CA ARG A 4 79.98 -22.97 16.13
C ARG A 4 79.03 -21.87 16.67
N PRO A 5 77.89 -21.53 16.03
CA PRO A 5 76.97 -20.52 16.56
C PRO A 5 76.25 -20.97 17.86
N GLN A 6 76.00 -22.27 18.05
CA GLN A 6 75.38 -22.80 19.28
C GLN A 6 76.34 -22.77 20.48
N LYS A 7 77.66 -22.86 20.24
CA LYS A 7 78.68 -22.67 21.29
C LYS A 7 78.83 -21.20 21.67
N ALA A 8 78.72 -20.28 20.71
CA ALA A 8 78.76 -18.84 20.96
C ALA A 8 77.54 -18.35 21.77
N ALA A 9 76.33 -18.84 21.43
CA ALA A 9 75.12 -18.51 22.18
C ALA A 9 75.14 -19.02 23.63
N ARG A 10 75.71 -20.21 23.88
CA ARG A 10 75.88 -20.74 25.24
C ARG A 10 76.97 -20.04 26.03
N ALA A 11 78.06 -19.61 25.40
CA ALA A 11 79.09 -18.82 26.06
C ALA A 11 78.55 -17.43 26.47
N HIS A 12 77.76 -16.79 25.61
CA HIS A 12 77.13 -15.51 25.90
C HIS A 12 76.07 -15.61 26.99
N GLN A 13 75.27 -16.69 27.01
CA GLN A 13 74.30 -16.94 28.08
C GLN A 13 74.99 -17.22 29.43
N ALA A 14 76.10 -17.96 29.44
CA ALA A 14 76.88 -18.21 30.66
C ALA A 14 77.57 -16.94 31.20
N GLU A 15 77.94 -16.01 30.33
CA GLU A 15 78.51 -14.70 30.69
C GLU A 15 77.44 -13.76 31.28
N LEU A 16 76.21 -13.82 30.75
CA LEU A 16 75.04 -13.10 31.28
C LEU A 16 74.57 -13.68 32.64
N ASP A 17 74.61 -14.99 32.80
CA ASP A 17 74.24 -15.66 34.06
C ASP A 17 75.31 -15.41 35.15
N ALA A 18 76.59 -15.27 34.77
CA ALA A 18 77.68 -14.89 35.69
C ALA A 18 77.61 -13.42 36.13
N LEU A 19 77.14 -12.51 35.26
CA LEU A 19 76.89 -11.11 35.59
C LEU A 19 75.62 -10.91 36.44
N GLY A 20 74.69 -11.86 36.43
CA GLY A 20 73.43 -11.81 37.18
C GLY A 20 73.51 -12.23 38.66
N GLN A 21 74.63 -12.79 39.13
CA GLN A 21 74.76 -13.28 40.52
C GLN A 21 75.66 -12.41 41.44
N ALA A 22 76.22 -11.31 40.95
CA ALA A 22 77.01 -10.39 41.77
C ALA A 22 76.29 -9.06 41.99
N ASN A 23 75.71 -8.91 43.19
CA ASN A 23 75.34 -7.64 43.86
C ASN A 23 73.99 -6.98 43.49
N PRO A 24 72.90 -7.22 44.26
CA PRO A 24 71.55 -6.72 43.96
C PRO A 24 71.26 -5.27 44.40
N ALA A 25 72.27 -4.43 44.67
CA ALA A 25 72.07 -3.07 45.19
C ALA A 25 72.65 -1.92 44.34
N GLY A 26 73.34 -2.19 43.23
CA GLY A 26 74.03 -1.15 42.43
C GLY A 26 73.41 -0.78 41.08
N VAL A 27 72.36 -1.48 40.62
CA VAL A 27 71.81 -1.33 39.26
C VAL A 27 70.56 -0.43 39.22
N ARG A 28 70.10 0.08 40.37
CA ARG A 28 68.94 0.98 40.44
C ARG A 28 69.26 2.48 40.27
N GLU A 29 70.52 2.87 40.16
CA GLU A 29 70.92 4.29 40.06
C GLU A 29 71.61 4.72 38.75
N VAL A 30 71.82 3.81 37.78
CA VAL A 30 72.44 4.17 36.47
C VAL A 30 71.51 3.94 35.27
N GLN A 31 70.23 3.60 35.50
CA GLN A 31 69.17 3.63 34.48
C GLN A 31 68.05 4.64 34.79
N ALA A 32 68.30 5.55 35.73
CA ALA A 32 67.39 6.65 36.07
C ALA A 32 67.90 8.04 35.59
N ALA A 33 69.04 8.09 34.91
CA ALA A 33 69.57 9.30 34.30
C ALA A 33 69.62 9.12 32.78
N GLU A 34 68.88 9.98 32.07
CA GLU A 34 68.98 10.21 30.63
C GLU A 34 68.23 9.28 29.67
N VAL A 35 66.94 9.05 29.95
CA VAL A 35 65.93 9.24 28.90
C VAL A 35 64.99 10.32 29.39
N ARG A 36 65.42 11.59 29.23
CA ARG A 36 64.45 12.67 29.08
C ARG A 36 63.56 12.22 27.92
N ARG A 37 62.35 11.75 28.22
CA ARG A 37 61.24 11.86 27.28
C ARG A 37 61.15 13.34 26.98
N THR A 38 61.84 13.80 25.94
CA THR A 38 61.34 14.92 25.15
C THR A 38 59.93 14.49 24.78
N ALA A 39 58.96 14.98 25.55
CA ALA A 39 57.60 15.00 25.09
C ALA A 39 57.70 15.77 23.77
N PHE A 40 57.70 15.04 22.65
CA PHE A 40 57.46 15.62 21.36
C PHE A 40 56.10 16.30 21.51
N VAL A 41 56.12 17.60 21.78
CA VAL A 41 54.94 18.43 21.65
C VAL A 41 54.65 18.38 20.17
N LEU A 42 53.76 17.47 19.77
CA LEU A 42 53.27 17.42 18.40
C LEU A 42 52.78 18.83 18.09
N PRO A 43 53.25 19.47 17.00
CA PRO A 43 52.82 20.81 16.66
C PRO A 43 51.29 20.82 16.62
N ALA A 44 50.68 21.77 17.33
CA ALA A 44 49.24 21.95 17.31
C ALA A 44 48.86 22.31 15.87
N ILE A 45 48.31 21.34 15.14
CA ILE A 45 47.84 21.58 13.78
C ILE A 45 46.69 22.57 13.89
N PRO A 46 46.78 23.75 13.24
CA PRO A 46 45.73 24.75 13.31
C PRO A 46 44.40 24.14 12.85
N PRO A 47 43.28 24.45 13.51
CA PRO A 47 41.99 23.91 13.13
C PRO A 47 41.72 24.22 11.66
N ALA A 48 41.43 23.18 10.89
CA ALA A 48 41.12 23.29 9.47
C ALA A 48 39.99 24.31 9.27
N SER A 49 40.18 25.27 8.35
CA SER A 49 39.15 26.25 8.01
C SER A 49 37.91 25.56 7.47
N ALA A 50 36.73 26.16 7.65
CA ALA A 50 35.48 25.59 7.12
C ALA A 50 35.53 25.35 5.59
N ALA A 51 36.27 26.16 4.85
CA ALA A 51 36.53 25.94 3.42
C ALA A 51 37.37 24.68 3.17
N SER A 52 38.44 24.47 3.92
CA SER A 52 39.29 23.27 3.80
C SER A 52 38.55 21.98 4.20
N VAL A 53 37.70 22.03 5.23
CA VAL A 53 36.84 20.90 5.65
C VAL A 53 35.86 20.51 4.55
N ARG A 54 35.20 21.50 3.92
CA ARG A 54 34.30 21.27 2.79
C ARG A 54 35.02 20.69 1.58
N ALA A 55 36.21 21.22 1.26
CA ALA A 55 37.02 20.71 0.16
C ALA A 55 37.47 19.26 0.42
N GLN A 56 37.97 18.95 1.63
CA GLN A 56 38.34 17.59 2.02
C GLN A 56 37.16 16.62 1.95
N LEU A 57 36.00 17.02 2.46
CA LEU A 57 34.77 16.21 2.37
C LEU A 57 34.43 15.90 0.91
N TRP A 58 34.42 16.92 0.04
CA TRP A 58 34.06 16.76 -1.36
C TRP A 58 35.05 15.87 -2.12
N GLU A 59 36.35 16.08 -1.93
CA GLU A 59 37.38 15.27 -2.60
C GLU A 59 37.36 13.81 -2.12
N LEU A 60 37.18 13.56 -0.82
CA LEU A 60 37.04 12.19 -0.30
C LEU A 60 35.77 11.50 -0.82
N THR A 61 34.65 12.22 -0.86
CA THR A 61 33.39 11.71 -1.42
C THR A 61 33.56 11.36 -2.90
N LYS A 62 34.22 12.22 -3.70
CA LYS A 62 34.53 11.93 -5.10
C LYS A 62 35.38 10.68 -5.26
N VAL A 63 36.42 10.52 -4.44
CA VAL A 63 37.28 9.33 -4.48
C VAL A 63 36.48 8.07 -4.16
N ASP A 64 35.60 8.12 -3.16
CA ASP A 64 34.74 7.01 -2.77
C ASP A 64 33.69 6.69 -3.85
N MET A 65 33.08 7.70 -4.48
CA MET A 65 32.16 7.51 -5.62
C MET A 65 32.89 6.94 -6.84
N ALA A 66 34.07 7.47 -7.18
CA ALA A 66 34.86 7.02 -8.31
C ALA A 66 35.30 5.56 -8.15
N PHE A 67 35.54 5.10 -6.92
CA PHE A 67 35.77 3.68 -6.64
C PHE A 67 34.56 2.82 -7.03
N VAL A 68 33.34 3.25 -6.68
CA VAL A 68 32.11 2.52 -7.02
C VAL A 68 31.83 2.56 -8.51
N PHE A 69 31.87 3.75 -9.14
CA PHE A 69 31.60 3.90 -10.56
C PHE A 69 32.66 3.29 -11.49
N ARG A 70 33.85 2.98 -10.99
CA ARG A 70 34.87 2.22 -11.75
C ARG A 70 34.80 0.72 -11.50
N SER A 71 33.97 0.27 -10.56
CA SER A 71 33.81 -1.15 -10.26
C SER A 71 32.94 -1.82 -11.32
N PRO A 72 33.39 -2.91 -11.97
CA PRO A 72 32.56 -3.68 -12.89
C PRO A 72 31.25 -4.17 -12.25
N ALA A 73 31.29 -4.50 -10.96
CA ALA A 73 30.13 -4.98 -10.23
C ALA A 73 28.98 -3.96 -10.20
N TYR A 74 29.27 -2.65 -10.20
CA TYR A 74 28.23 -1.61 -10.23
C TYR A 74 27.43 -1.69 -11.53
N PHE A 75 28.11 -1.72 -12.67
CA PHE A 75 27.45 -1.80 -13.97
C PHE A 75 26.69 -3.11 -14.16
N VAL A 76 27.23 -4.23 -13.66
CA VAL A 76 26.53 -5.52 -13.68
C VAL A 76 25.24 -5.45 -12.86
N LEU A 77 25.26 -4.90 -11.64
CA LEU A 77 24.06 -4.77 -10.80
C LEU A 77 23.03 -3.84 -11.41
N VAL A 78 23.45 -2.69 -11.96
CA VAL A 78 22.54 -1.78 -12.67
C VAL A 78 21.95 -2.46 -13.90
N ALA A 79 22.74 -3.18 -14.70
CA ALA A 79 22.27 -3.89 -15.88
C ALA A 79 21.26 -4.99 -15.52
N ILE A 80 21.52 -5.78 -14.47
CA ILE A 80 20.56 -6.78 -13.96
C ILE A 80 19.27 -6.10 -13.52
N GLY A 81 19.35 -4.99 -12.79
CA GLY A 81 18.18 -4.21 -12.41
C GLY A 81 17.36 -3.72 -13.59
N LEU A 82 18.03 -3.19 -14.61
CA LEU A 82 17.39 -2.74 -15.84
C LEU A 82 16.76 -3.89 -16.63
N LEU A 83 17.38 -5.08 -16.66
CA LEU A 83 16.81 -6.27 -17.30
C LEU A 83 15.55 -6.76 -16.56
N LEU A 84 15.59 -6.80 -15.22
CA LEU A 84 14.42 -7.14 -14.42
C LEU A 84 13.30 -6.10 -14.56
N ALA A 85 13.65 -4.81 -14.58
CA ALA A 85 12.71 -3.72 -14.82
C ALA A 85 12.09 -3.81 -16.22
N LEU A 86 12.89 -4.09 -17.25
CA LEU A 86 12.39 -4.27 -18.61
C LEU A 86 11.40 -5.44 -18.67
N GLY A 87 11.73 -6.58 -18.04
CA GLY A 87 10.81 -7.69 -17.90
C GLY A 87 9.51 -7.28 -17.22
N ALA A 88 9.57 -6.57 -16.09
CA ALA A 88 8.39 -6.08 -15.40
C ALA A 88 7.56 -5.12 -16.28
N VAL A 89 8.20 -4.12 -16.89
CA VAL A 89 7.56 -3.09 -17.72
C VAL A 89 6.82 -3.69 -18.92
N LEU A 90 7.37 -4.75 -19.55
CA LEU A 90 6.75 -5.40 -20.70
C LEU A 90 5.40 -6.08 -20.38
N PHE A 91 5.18 -6.49 -19.13
CA PHE A 91 3.97 -7.20 -18.70
C PHE A 91 3.15 -6.43 -17.67
N THR A 92 3.58 -5.24 -17.28
CA THR A 92 2.87 -4.45 -16.26
C THR A 92 1.57 -3.91 -16.82
N GLY A 93 0.47 -4.19 -16.11
CA GLY A 93 -0.88 -3.82 -16.56
C GLY A 93 -1.41 -4.67 -17.71
N ASP A 94 -0.75 -5.79 -18.05
CA ASP A 94 -1.27 -6.74 -19.03
C ASP A 94 -2.49 -7.48 -18.45
N ILE A 95 -3.61 -7.43 -19.19
CA ILE A 95 -4.85 -8.13 -18.85
C ILE A 95 -5.26 -8.93 -20.09
N TYR A 96 -5.46 -10.24 -19.93
CA TYR A 96 -5.78 -11.17 -21.02
C TYR A 96 -4.83 -11.09 -22.25
N GLY A 97 -3.59 -10.64 -22.07
CA GLY A 97 -2.61 -10.47 -23.14
C GLY A 97 -2.71 -9.12 -23.87
N SER A 98 -3.61 -8.21 -23.45
CA SER A 98 -3.66 -6.84 -23.92
C SER A 98 -2.73 -5.97 -23.07
N ALA A 99 -1.66 -5.49 -23.70
CA ALA A 99 -0.73 -4.54 -23.08
C ALA A 99 -1.44 -3.24 -22.68
N SER A 100 -0.89 -2.53 -21.71
CA SER A 100 -1.35 -1.19 -21.33
C SER A 100 -0.46 -0.09 -21.92
N TYR A 101 -1.02 1.11 -22.09
CA TYR A 101 -0.23 2.31 -22.31
C TYR A 101 0.76 2.46 -21.14
N PRO A 102 2.04 2.81 -21.41
CA PRO A 102 3.05 2.88 -20.37
C PRO A 102 2.91 4.20 -19.59
N VAL A 103 1.78 4.41 -18.92
CA VAL A 103 1.54 5.58 -18.07
C VAL A 103 2.55 5.61 -16.91
N THR A 104 2.85 6.81 -16.40
CA THR A 104 3.93 6.99 -15.42
C THR A 104 3.74 6.14 -14.15
N ARG A 105 2.50 5.97 -13.67
CA ARG A 105 2.19 5.07 -12.54
C ARG A 105 2.64 3.63 -12.80
N LEU A 106 2.29 3.05 -13.95
CA LEU A 106 2.68 1.68 -14.30
C LEU A 106 4.20 1.54 -14.41
N MET A 107 4.88 2.55 -14.96
CA MET A 107 6.35 2.57 -15.01
C MET A 107 6.97 2.58 -13.61
N VAL A 108 6.43 3.39 -12.70
CA VAL A 108 6.88 3.42 -11.31
C VAL A 108 6.60 2.10 -10.60
N GLN A 109 5.43 1.49 -10.80
CA GLN A 109 5.10 0.18 -10.23
C GLN A 109 6.07 -0.90 -10.73
N ALA A 110 6.36 -0.93 -12.03
CA ALA A 110 7.30 -1.86 -12.63
C ALA A 110 8.73 -1.68 -12.07
N LEU A 111 9.20 -0.44 -11.93
CA LEU A 111 10.47 -0.13 -11.29
C LEU A 111 10.47 -0.52 -9.79
N GLY A 112 9.37 -0.27 -9.09
CA GLY A 112 9.17 -0.64 -7.68
C GLY A 112 9.22 -2.15 -7.43
N GLY A 113 8.81 -2.96 -8.40
CA GLY A 113 8.94 -4.42 -8.36
C GLY A 113 10.33 -4.90 -8.80
N GLY A 114 10.66 -4.69 -10.08
CA GLY A 114 11.84 -5.32 -10.71
C GLY A 114 13.17 -4.63 -10.40
N PHE A 115 13.20 -3.29 -10.30
CA PHE A 115 14.43 -2.52 -10.14
C PHE A 115 14.80 -2.29 -8.66
N ALA A 116 13.80 -2.15 -7.78
CA ALA A 116 13.94 -1.74 -6.38
C ALA A 116 14.95 -2.56 -5.56
N THR A 117 15.11 -3.84 -5.89
CA THR A 117 16.06 -4.73 -5.21
C THR A 117 17.52 -4.33 -5.47
N MET A 118 17.84 -3.71 -6.61
CA MET A 118 19.23 -3.38 -6.95
C MET A 118 19.84 -2.27 -6.08
N PRO A 119 19.19 -1.11 -5.86
CA PRO A 119 19.67 -0.13 -4.88
C PRO A 119 19.93 -0.75 -3.50
N MET A 120 19.09 -1.68 -3.04
CA MET A 120 19.30 -2.39 -1.78
C MET A 120 20.57 -3.25 -1.79
N ILE A 121 20.78 -4.06 -2.84
CA ILE A 121 21.98 -4.89 -2.98
C ILE A 121 23.24 -4.02 -3.10
N ILE A 122 23.19 -2.95 -3.90
CA ILE A 122 24.28 -1.98 -4.07
C ILE A 122 24.63 -1.33 -2.72
N ALA A 123 23.62 -0.94 -1.94
CA ALA A 123 23.80 -0.40 -0.60
C ALA A 123 24.55 -1.38 0.31
N VAL A 124 24.11 -2.64 0.39
CA VAL A 124 24.73 -3.67 1.23
C VAL A 124 26.15 -4.03 0.77
N TYR A 125 26.33 -4.21 -0.53
CA TYR A 125 27.60 -4.61 -1.13
C TYR A 125 28.66 -3.52 -0.96
N TYR A 126 28.36 -2.30 -1.41
CA TYR A 126 29.33 -1.20 -1.37
C TYR A 126 29.53 -0.60 0.03
N ALA A 127 28.59 -0.77 0.96
CA ALA A 127 28.86 -0.53 2.38
C ALA A 127 30.04 -1.39 2.87
N GLY A 128 30.06 -2.67 2.53
CA GLY A 128 31.18 -3.57 2.84
C GLY A 128 32.47 -3.16 2.14
N GLU A 129 32.43 -2.98 0.82
CA GLU A 129 33.63 -2.62 0.04
C GLU A 129 34.25 -1.30 0.51
N LEU A 130 33.46 -0.25 0.73
CA LEU A 130 33.99 1.06 1.14
C LEU A 130 34.50 1.08 2.58
N VAL A 131 33.81 0.41 3.52
CA VAL A 131 34.26 0.33 4.93
C VAL A 131 35.59 -0.42 5.04
N TRP A 132 35.78 -1.48 4.24
CA TRP A 132 36.96 -2.34 4.33
C TRP A 132 38.09 -1.96 3.36
N ARG A 133 37.83 -1.12 2.35
CA ARG A 133 38.78 -0.77 1.27
C ARG A 133 40.22 -0.53 1.72
N VAL A 134 40.39 0.32 2.72
CA VAL A 134 41.72 0.77 3.18
C VAL A 134 42.49 -0.37 3.86
N ARG A 135 41.78 -1.31 4.49
CA ARG A 135 42.36 -2.53 5.10
C ARG A 135 42.64 -3.61 4.06
N ASP A 136 41.71 -3.83 3.13
CA ASP A 136 41.90 -4.78 2.03
C ASP A 136 43.13 -4.42 1.18
N ARG A 137 43.42 -3.11 1.04
CA ARG A 137 44.63 -2.58 0.39
C ARG A 137 45.84 -2.43 1.32
N ARG A 138 45.73 -2.80 2.60
CA ARG A 138 46.78 -2.73 3.64
C ARG A 138 47.41 -1.34 3.84
N ILE A 139 46.65 -0.27 3.61
CA ILE A 139 47.11 1.12 3.79
C ILE A 139 46.49 1.81 5.00
N HIS A 140 45.73 1.08 5.83
CA HIS A 140 45.02 1.63 6.98
C HIS A 140 45.93 2.24 8.04
N GLU A 141 47.13 1.70 8.26
CA GLU A 141 48.11 2.30 9.18
C GLU A 141 48.60 3.68 8.71
N ILE A 142 48.72 3.88 7.38
CA ILE A 142 49.09 5.16 6.79
C ILE A 142 47.94 6.15 6.94
N VAL A 143 46.70 5.73 6.64
CA VAL A 143 45.53 6.59 6.71
C VAL A 143 45.19 6.97 8.16
N ASP A 144 45.31 6.03 9.09
CA ASP A 144 44.96 6.23 10.50
C ASP A 144 46.02 7.04 11.26
N SER A 145 47.26 7.11 10.75
CA SER A 145 48.35 7.94 11.30
C SER A 145 48.30 9.39 10.81
N THR A 146 47.41 9.73 9.88
CA THR A 146 47.20 11.12 9.48
C THR A 146 46.50 11.93 10.58
N ALA A 147 46.69 13.26 10.54
CA ALA A 147 45.98 14.19 11.41
C ALA A 147 44.49 14.41 11.02
N ALA A 148 43.95 13.57 10.16
CA ALA A 148 42.57 13.67 9.72
C ALA A 148 41.61 13.41 10.91
N PRO A 149 40.56 14.24 11.09
CA PRO A 149 39.55 14.00 12.12
C PRO A 149 38.70 12.76 11.82
N ASP A 150 38.18 12.09 12.85
CA ASP A 150 37.49 10.80 12.68
C ASP A 150 36.27 10.81 11.73
N TRP A 151 35.60 11.97 11.56
CA TRP A 151 34.48 12.10 10.63
C TRP A 151 34.90 11.86 9.16
N THR A 152 36.16 12.12 8.80
CA THR A 152 36.65 11.96 7.41
C THR A 152 36.66 10.50 6.96
N HIS A 153 36.63 9.54 7.88
CA HIS A 153 36.61 8.13 7.51
C HIS A 153 35.21 7.61 7.20
N LEU A 154 34.17 8.18 7.81
CA LEU A 154 32.78 7.74 7.72
C LEU A 154 31.92 8.61 6.79
N VAL A 155 31.85 9.92 7.06
CA VAL A 155 30.89 10.82 6.40
C VAL A 155 31.05 10.85 4.87
N PRO A 156 32.27 10.93 4.30
CA PRO A 156 32.44 10.89 2.85
C PRO A 156 31.94 9.58 2.22
N LYS A 157 32.11 8.42 2.90
CA LYS A 157 31.65 7.12 2.40
C LYS A 157 30.14 7.04 2.39
N THR A 158 29.50 7.48 3.47
CA THR A 158 28.03 7.49 3.55
C THR A 158 27.43 8.40 2.48
N ILE A 159 27.99 9.59 2.27
CA ILE A 159 27.53 10.51 1.21
C ILE A 159 27.81 9.92 -0.18
N ALA A 160 28.98 9.30 -0.38
CA ALA A 160 29.31 8.64 -1.64
C ALA A 160 28.31 7.52 -1.97
N ILE A 161 27.99 6.66 -1.01
CA ILE A 161 26.98 5.61 -1.19
C ILE A 161 25.61 6.24 -1.48
N ALA A 162 25.20 7.28 -0.74
CA ALA A 162 23.93 7.96 -0.98
C ALA A 162 23.82 8.54 -2.41
N LEU A 163 24.87 9.20 -2.90
CA LEU A 163 24.91 9.76 -4.26
C LEU A 163 24.96 8.66 -5.34
N VAL A 164 25.67 7.56 -5.09
CA VAL A 164 25.64 6.38 -5.97
C VAL A 164 24.23 5.82 -6.06
N LEU A 165 23.55 5.62 -4.93
CA LEU A 165 22.18 5.09 -4.89
C LEU A 165 21.21 6.01 -5.60
N LEU A 166 21.28 7.32 -5.36
CA LEU A 166 20.49 8.31 -6.10
C LEU A 166 20.74 8.20 -7.61
N SER A 167 22.00 8.10 -8.03
CA SER A 167 22.33 7.95 -9.45
C SER A 167 21.77 6.66 -10.05
N THR A 168 21.79 5.55 -9.30
CA THR A 168 21.21 4.28 -9.72
C THR A 168 19.69 4.41 -9.91
N VAL A 169 19.00 5.03 -8.96
CA VAL A 169 17.55 5.26 -9.05
C VAL A 169 17.20 6.15 -10.25
N LEU A 170 17.99 7.19 -10.51
CA LEU A 170 17.82 8.06 -11.68
C LEU A 170 18.03 7.31 -13.00
N VAL A 171 18.98 6.36 -13.07
CA VAL A 171 19.15 5.50 -14.25
C VAL A 171 17.90 4.67 -14.52
N GLY A 172 17.25 4.15 -13.47
CA GLY A 172 15.97 3.44 -13.62
C GLY A 172 14.86 4.33 -14.21
N VAL A 173 14.75 5.58 -13.74
CA VAL A 173 13.79 6.56 -14.30
C VAL A 173 14.09 6.88 -15.76
N VAL A 174 15.35 7.10 -16.11
CA VAL A 174 15.75 7.37 -17.49
C VAL A 174 15.40 6.19 -18.40
N ALA A 175 15.62 4.95 -17.93
CA ALA A 175 15.25 3.76 -18.68
C ALA A 175 13.73 3.63 -18.87
N ALA A 176 12.94 3.94 -17.84
CA ALA A 176 11.48 3.94 -17.94
C ALA A 176 10.97 5.01 -18.92
N ILE A 177 11.50 6.24 -18.87
CA ILE A 177 11.18 7.30 -19.82
C ILE A 177 11.59 6.90 -21.25
N ALA A 178 12.76 6.28 -21.41
CA ALA A 178 13.19 5.76 -22.71
C ALA A 178 12.24 4.68 -23.23
N PHE A 179 11.77 3.77 -22.36
CA PHE A 179 10.75 2.78 -22.74
C PHE A 179 9.45 3.45 -23.18
N GLN A 180 8.92 4.39 -22.39
CA GLN A 180 7.72 5.16 -22.75
C GLN A 180 7.87 5.81 -24.13
N ALA A 181 8.98 6.49 -24.39
CA ALA A 181 9.27 7.12 -25.67
C ALA A 181 9.37 6.11 -26.83
N CYS A 182 10.04 4.96 -26.61
CA CYS A 182 10.13 3.88 -27.60
C CYS A 182 8.76 3.22 -27.88
N SER A 183 7.86 3.24 -26.91
CA SER A 183 6.46 2.79 -27.04
C SER A 183 5.53 3.86 -27.62
N GLY A 184 6.05 5.03 -28.03
CA GLY A 184 5.26 6.12 -28.62
C GLY A 184 4.46 6.95 -27.61
N TYR A 185 4.73 6.82 -26.32
CA TYR A 185 4.06 7.56 -25.25
C TYR A 185 4.96 8.69 -24.72
N PHE A 186 4.50 9.95 -24.86
CA PHE A 186 5.30 11.14 -24.56
C PHE A 186 4.75 11.99 -23.40
N ARG A 187 3.72 11.53 -22.69
CA ARG A 187 3.16 12.23 -21.51
C ARG A 187 3.97 11.86 -20.25
N PHE A 188 5.17 12.40 -20.12
CA PHE A 188 6.06 12.11 -18.99
C PHE A 188 5.70 12.93 -17.75
N GLU A 189 5.25 12.28 -16.68
CA GLU A 189 4.99 12.94 -15.41
C GLU A 189 6.24 12.97 -14.54
N ILE A 190 7.16 13.90 -14.83
CA ILE A 190 8.42 14.01 -14.10
C ILE A 190 8.19 14.20 -12.58
N GLY A 191 7.16 14.97 -12.21
CA GLY A 191 6.74 15.10 -10.81
C GLY A 191 6.35 13.76 -10.17
N GLY A 192 5.61 12.92 -10.91
CA GLY A 192 5.24 11.56 -10.49
C GLY A 192 6.46 10.68 -10.29
N TYR A 193 7.41 10.65 -11.23
CA TYR A 193 8.68 9.92 -11.05
C TYR A 193 9.45 10.36 -9.80
N LEU A 194 9.55 11.67 -9.57
CA LEU A 194 10.28 12.20 -8.42
C LEU A 194 9.61 11.82 -7.09
N ALA A 195 8.29 11.98 -7.01
CA ALA A 195 7.54 11.81 -5.77
C ALA A 195 7.19 10.35 -5.47
N TRP A 196 6.86 9.54 -6.47
CA TRP A 196 6.45 8.15 -6.30
C TRP A 196 7.62 7.17 -6.27
N PHE A 197 8.75 7.50 -6.92
CA PHE A 197 9.90 6.61 -7.04
C PHE A 197 11.20 7.19 -6.49
N VAL A 198 11.70 8.31 -7.05
CA VAL A 198 13.06 8.79 -6.76
C VAL A 198 13.25 9.10 -5.29
N TRP A 199 12.40 9.94 -4.72
CA TRP A 199 12.46 10.30 -3.29
C TRP A 199 12.35 9.07 -2.39
N PRO A 200 11.24 8.30 -2.43
CA PRO A 200 11.07 7.20 -1.49
C PRO A 200 12.11 6.09 -1.63
N MET A 201 12.46 5.72 -2.87
CA MET A 201 13.45 4.67 -3.12
C MET A 201 14.84 5.09 -2.63
N THR A 202 15.23 6.34 -2.87
CA THR A 202 16.53 6.85 -2.44
C THR A 202 16.62 6.90 -0.91
N VAL A 203 15.57 7.38 -0.23
CA VAL A 203 15.54 7.42 1.24
C VAL A 203 15.65 6.02 1.83
N ALA A 204 14.84 5.07 1.36
CA ALA A 204 14.89 3.68 1.82
C ALA A 204 16.25 3.01 1.56
N ALA A 205 16.84 3.25 0.38
CA ALA A 205 18.16 2.72 0.03
C ALA A 205 19.27 3.32 0.91
N ILE A 206 19.21 4.62 1.21
CA ILE A 206 20.15 5.29 2.14
C ILE A 206 20.01 4.73 3.55
N GLN A 207 18.79 4.57 4.06
CA GLN A 207 18.56 3.95 5.37
C GLN A 207 19.16 2.54 5.42
N THR A 208 18.97 1.75 4.37
CA THR A 208 19.58 0.41 4.27
C THR A 208 21.10 0.47 4.21
N ALA A 209 21.68 1.41 3.46
CA ALA A 209 23.12 1.61 3.39
C ALA A 209 23.72 1.96 4.75
N VAL A 210 23.06 2.83 5.51
CA VAL A 210 23.50 3.21 6.86
C VAL A 210 23.49 2.01 7.80
N LEU A 211 22.42 1.19 7.77
CA LEU A 211 22.36 -0.05 8.54
C LEU A 211 23.50 -1.00 8.14
N ALA A 212 23.73 -1.19 6.85
CA ALA A 212 24.80 -2.05 6.34
C ALA A 212 26.19 -1.55 6.78
N VAL A 213 26.45 -0.24 6.69
CA VAL A 213 27.71 0.37 7.16
C VAL A 213 27.90 0.15 8.66
N PHE A 214 26.84 0.32 9.47
CA PHE A 214 26.90 0.07 10.91
C PHE A 214 27.24 -1.39 11.22
N ILE A 215 26.55 -2.35 10.58
CA ILE A 215 26.82 -3.78 10.75
C ILE A 215 28.26 -4.13 10.34
N GLN A 216 28.74 -3.58 9.23
CA GLN A 216 30.11 -3.78 8.76
C GLN A 216 31.16 -3.31 9.77
N VAL A 217 30.87 -2.26 10.55
CA VAL A 217 31.75 -1.79 11.63
C VAL A 217 31.73 -2.72 12.85
N LEU A 218 30.62 -3.40 13.14
CA LEU A 218 30.50 -4.34 14.25
C LEU A 218 31.26 -5.66 13.98
N VAL A 219 31.15 -6.21 12.78
CA VAL A 219 31.63 -7.56 12.46
C VAL A 219 33.13 -7.64 12.18
N PRO A 220 33.87 -8.67 12.63
CA PRO A 220 35.31 -8.73 12.47
C PRO A 220 35.80 -9.04 11.04
N GLN A 221 34.90 -9.33 10.09
CA GLN A 221 35.23 -9.59 8.67
C GLN A 221 34.10 -9.13 7.74
N LYS A 222 34.46 -8.68 6.53
CA LYS A 222 33.55 -8.15 5.51
C LYS A 222 32.41 -9.10 5.14
N THR A 223 32.74 -10.38 4.98
CA THR A 223 31.81 -11.46 4.58
C THR A 223 30.73 -11.69 5.63
N LEU A 224 31.05 -11.64 6.93
CA LEU A 224 30.04 -11.71 8.00
C LEU A 224 29.09 -10.52 7.99
N GLY A 225 29.55 -9.35 7.56
CA GLY A 225 28.69 -8.17 7.46
C GLY A 225 27.64 -8.34 6.37
N TRP A 226 28.02 -8.88 5.20
CA TRP A 226 27.06 -9.25 4.16
C TRP A 226 26.13 -10.38 4.60
N GLY A 227 26.66 -11.42 5.26
CA GLY A 227 25.85 -12.51 5.81
C GLY A 227 24.83 -12.02 6.84
N ALA A 228 25.20 -11.09 7.72
CA ALA A 228 24.29 -10.49 8.69
C ALA A 228 23.18 -9.67 8.03
N MET A 229 23.49 -8.90 6.97
CA MET A 229 22.46 -8.20 6.18
C MET A 229 21.50 -9.18 5.51
N LEU A 230 21.99 -10.31 4.98
CA LEU A 230 21.13 -11.36 4.42
C LEU A 230 20.19 -11.94 5.49
N VAL A 231 20.71 -12.26 6.67
CA VAL A 231 19.89 -12.75 7.79
C VAL A 231 18.84 -11.71 8.19
N TRP A 232 19.18 -10.42 8.23
CA TRP A 232 18.22 -9.36 8.51
C TRP A 232 17.07 -9.29 7.49
N ILE A 233 17.36 -9.42 6.19
CA ILE A 233 16.33 -9.47 5.13
C ILE A 233 15.39 -10.65 5.36
N VAL A 234 15.93 -11.85 5.58
CA VAL A 234 15.13 -13.08 5.81
C VAL A 234 14.29 -12.98 7.08
N LEU A 235 14.87 -12.46 8.18
CA LEU A 235 14.16 -12.29 9.44
C LEU A 235 12.98 -11.33 9.33
N THR A 236 13.14 -10.22 8.60
CA THR A 236 12.07 -9.23 8.43
C THR A 236 10.83 -9.86 7.76
N ILE A 237 11.04 -10.75 6.78
CA ILE A 237 9.95 -11.49 6.12
C ILE A 237 9.30 -12.49 7.09
N MET A 238 10.09 -13.23 7.86
CA MET A 238 9.57 -14.25 8.80
C MET A 238 8.82 -13.64 9.99
N LEU A 239 9.28 -12.51 10.51
CA LEU A 239 8.69 -11.82 11.66
C LEU A 239 7.27 -11.31 11.36
N GLY A 240 7.01 -10.83 10.14
CA GLY A 240 5.66 -10.46 9.72
C GLY A 240 4.65 -11.59 9.91
N ASN A 241 5.00 -12.83 9.50
CA ASN A 241 4.12 -14.00 9.66
C ASN A 241 3.87 -14.40 11.12
N LEU A 242 4.73 -13.98 12.04
CA LEU A 242 4.59 -14.22 13.48
C LEU A 242 3.77 -13.13 14.20
N GLY A 243 3.23 -12.16 13.46
CA GLY A 243 2.49 -11.01 13.98
C GLY A 243 3.38 -9.80 14.31
N PHE A 244 4.68 -9.84 13.99
CA PHE A 244 5.56 -8.68 14.13
C PHE A 244 5.47 -7.79 12.88
N GLU A 245 4.31 -7.16 12.68
CA GLU A 245 3.99 -6.41 11.46
C GLU A 245 4.12 -4.88 11.59
N HIS A 246 4.28 -4.33 12.80
CA HIS A 246 4.30 -2.88 13.02
C HIS A 246 5.54 -2.21 12.41
N ASN A 247 5.30 -1.12 11.69
CA ASN A 247 6.35 -0.34 11.02
C ASN A 247 7.29 0.43 11.97
N LEU A 248 6.98 0.51 13.28
CA LEU A 248 7.84 1.19 14.26
C LEU A 248 9.07 0.36 14.66
N TYR A 249 9.03 -0.96 14.50
CA TYR A 249 10.18 -1.85 14.77
C TYR A 249 10.71 -2.57 13.52
N ASN A 250 9.96 -2.57 12.42
CA ASN A 250 10.43 -3.07 11.13
C ASN A 250 11.25 -1.98 10.41
N TYR A 251 12.58 -2.02 10.58
CA TYR A 251 13.50 -1.00 10.10
C TYR A 251 13.32 -0.66 8.61
N GLY A 252 13.14 0.63 8.31
CA GLY A 252 12.99 1.14 6.95
C GLY A 252 11.60 0.92 6.36
N ASN A 253 10.67 0.31 7.11
CA ASN A 253 9.28 0.14 6.67
C ASN A 253 8.42 1.36 7.04
N GLY A 254 7.28 1.52 6.38
CA GLY A 254 6.38 2.64 6.62
C GLY A 254 4.98 2.41 6.08
N SER A 255 4.10 3.38 6.30
CA SER A 255 2.72 3.36 5.78
C SER A 255 2.73 3.21 4.26
N GLU A 256 1.79 2.42 3.75
CA GLU A 256 1.59 2.27 2.32
C GLU A 256 1.13 3.59 1.69
N ALA A 257 1.58 3.80 0.44
CA ALA A 257 1.21 4.94 -0.38
C ALA A 257 0.80 4.42 -1.77
N PRO A 258 -0.43 3.87 -1.90
CA PRO A 258 -0.89 3.31 -3.16
C PRO A 258 -0.94 4.40 -4.23
N LEU A 259 -0.64 4.01 -5.47
CA LEU A 259 -0.50 4.94 -6.60
C LEU A 259 -1.78 4.98 -7.42
N SER A 260 -2.16 6.17 -7.87
CA SER A 260 -3.27 6.40 -8.78
C SER A 260 -2.94 7.59 -9.68
N ASP A 261 -3.27 7.50 -10.97
CA ASP A 261 -3.13 8.63 -11.89
C ASP A 261 -4.23 9.68 -11.57
N MET A 262 -5.47 9.21 -11.33
CA MET A 262 -6.63 10.03 -10.97
C MET A 262 -6.47 10.77 -9.63
N ASN A 263 -6.03 10.09 -8.56
CA ASN A 263 -5.92 10.69 -7.22
C ASN A 263 -4.50 11.19 -6.89
N GLY A 264 -3.52 10.89 -7.73
CA GLY A 264 -2.11 11.21 -7.49
C GLY A 264 -1.59 10.60 -6.19
N LEU A 265 -0.92 11.41 -5.37
CA LEU A 265 -0.45 11.01 -4.03
C LEU A 265 -1.57 10.97 -2.97
N GLY A 266 -2.69 11.65 -3.24
CA GLY A 266 -3.72 11.92 -2.24
C GLY A 266 -3.14 12.39 -0.90
N ARG A 267 -3.59 11.74 0.19
CA ARG A 267 -3.08 11.94 1.55
C ARG A 267 -2.07 10.87 2.01
N PHE A 268 -1.82 9.85 1.21
CA PHE A 268 -1.10 8.64 1.65
C PHE A 268 0.39 8.89 1.87
N TRP A 269 0.98 9.87 1.19
CA TRP A 269 2.36 10.29 1.40
C TRP A 269 2.65 10.79 2.82
N ILE A 270 1.64 11.29 3.55
CA ILE A 270 1.82 11.89 4.87
C ILE A 270 2.36 10.86 5.86
N GLY A 271 1.71 9.70 5.94
CA GLY A 271 2.16 8.61 6.82
C GLY A 271 3.55 8.13 6.44
N ARG A 272 3.77 7.92 5.14
CA ARG A 272 5.08 7.51 4.60
C ARG A 272 6.19 8.48 5.00
N LEU A 273 5.99 9.79 4.85
CA LEU A 273 7.01 10.79 5.19
C LEU A 273 7.34 10.78 6.68
N TRP A 274 6.35 10.59 7.57
CA TRP A 274 6.61 10.47 9.00
C TRP A 274 7.47 9.25 9.34
N PHE A 275 7.18 8.10 8.73
CA PHE A 275 8.02 6.89 8.88
C PHE A 275 9.42 7.09 8.30
N GLU A 276 9.54 7.75 7.15
CA GLU A 276 10.84 8.10 6.56
C GLU A 276 11.63 9.03 7.47
N ALA A 277 11.00 10.04 8.08
CA ALA A 277 11.64 10.93 9.06
C ALA A 277 12.08 10.18 10.33
N TYR A 278 11.22 9.30 10.84
CA TYR A 278 11.51 8.44 12.00
C TYR A 278 12.72 7.55 11.74
N TRP A 279 12.73 6.77 10.65
CA TRP A 279 13.84 5.89 10.32
C TRP A 279 15.10 6.65 9.89
N SER A 280 14.99 7.82 9.29
CA SER A 280 16.14 8.68 9.00
C SER A 280 16.77 9.24 10.27
N ALA A 281 15.98 9.63 11.27
CA ALA A 281 16.49 10.01 12.59
C ALA A 281 17.22 8.84 13.26
N PHE A 282 16.65 7.64 13.19
CA PHE A 282 17.32 6.42 13.68
C PHE A 282 18.59 6.09 12.89
N ALA A 283 18.60 6.30 11.57
CA ALA A 283 19.81 6.14 10.75
C ALA A 283 20.92 7.11 11.19
N VAL A 284 20.60 8.36 11.56
CA VAL A 284 21.58 9.29 12.16
C VAL A 284 22.14 8.75 13.48
N ILE A 285 21.30 8.15 14.34
CA ILE A 285 21.75 7.48 15.56
C ILE A 285 22.75 6.35 15.21
N LEU A 286 22.44 5.53 14.21
CA LEU A 286 23.34 4.48 13.72
C LEU A 286 24.65 5.05 13.16
N LEU A 287 24.64 6.18 12.46
CA LEU A 287 25.86 6.85 12.00
C LEU A 287 26.72 7.36 13.15
N VAL A 288 26.13 7.93 14.20
CA VAL A 288 26.88 8.34 15.40
C VAL A 288 27.45 7.12 16.13
N ALA A 289 26.68 6.02 16.23
CA ALA A 289 27.18 4.76 16.79
C ALA A 289 28.33 4.18 15.96
N THR A 290 28.21 4.24 14.62
CA THR A 290 29.25 3.84 13.67
C THR A 290 30.52 4.66 13.87
N HIS A 291 30.39 5.99 14.03
CA HIS A 291 31.50 6.88 14.31
C HIS A 291 32.20 6.53 15.63
N ALA A 292 31.44 6.31 16.71
CA ALA A 292 32.00 6.00 18.03
C ALA A 292 32.70 4.63 18.08
N LEU A 293 32.25 3.68 17.25
CA LEU A 293 32.80 2.32 17.13
C LEU A 293 33.77 2.17 15.96
N TRP A 294 34.09 3.27 15.26
CA TRP A 294 34.97 3.22 14.10
C TRP A 294 36.33 2.65 14.50
N ARG A 295 36.92 1.86 13.59
CA ARG A 295 38.18 1.17 13.88
C ARG A 295 39.34 2.05 13.47
N ARG A 296 40.01 2.66 14.46
CA ARG A 296 41.27 3.39 14.26
C ARG A 296 42.44 2.57 14.79
N GLY A 297 43.45 2.35 13.95
CA GLY A 297 44.63 1.53 14.27
C GLY A 297 44.43 0.02 14.05
N ALA A 298 45.32 -0.77 14.66
CA ALA A 298 45.42 -2.22 14.44
C ALA A 298 44.36 -3.07 15.17
N THR A 299 43.57 -2.49 16.08
CA THR A 299 42.59 -3.25 16.87
C THR A 299 41.31 -3.53 16.08
N VAL A 300 41.10 -4.79 15.69
CA VAL A 300 39.88 -5.27 15.00
C VAL A 300 38.77 -5.65 15.99
N GLU A 301 39.14 -6.11 17.18
CA GLU A 301 38.20 -6.59 18.20
C GLU A 301 37.17 -5.53 18.63
N LEU A 302 35.96 -5.97 18.95
CA LEU A 302 34.86 -5.07 19.34
C LEU A 302 34.96 -4.62 20.81
N ARG A 303 35.40 -5.50 21.72
CA ARG A 303 35.43 -5.23 23.17
C ARG A 303 36.28 -4.00 23.54
N PRO A 304 37.50 -3.80 23.01
CA PRO A 304 38.28 -2.60 23.32
C PRO A 304 37.61 -1.31 22.82
N ARG A 305 36.98 -1.37 21.64
CA ARG A 305 36.28 -0.21 21.04
C ARG A 305 35.07 0.23 21.87
N LEU A 306 34.32 -0.72 22.42
CA LEU A 306 33.20 -0.43 23.32
C LEU A 306 33.62 0.38 24.57
N ARG A 307 34.83 0.15 25.09
CA ARG A 307 35.36 0.90 26.24
C ARG A 307 35.68 2.36 25.89
N GLN A 308 35.96 2.65 24.62
CA GLN A 308 36.32 3.98 24.13
C GLN A 308 35.13 4.79 23.63
N VAL A 309 33.95 4.19 23.45
CA VAL A 309 32.72 4.87 22.97
C VAL A 309 32.42 6.14 23.76
N ARG A 310 32.51 6.09 25.09
CA ARG A 310 32.25 7.27 25.95
C ARG A 310 33.20 8.43 25.65
N GLN A 311 34.43 8.16 25.23
CA GLN A 311 35.40 9.19 24.86
C GLN A 311 35.08 9.76 23.47
N HIS A 312 34.78 8.89 22.49
CA HIS A 312 34.44 9.31 21.12
C HIS A 312 33.10 10.04 21.01
N LEU A 313 32.15 9.82 21.93
CA LEU A 313 30.87 10.52 21.92
C LEU A 313 30.94 11.94 22.50
N ARG A 314 31.97 12.29 23.28
CA ARG A 314 32.05 13.61 23.93
C ARG A 314 32.03 14.76 22.91
N GLY A 315 31.28 15.82 23.21
CA GLY A 315 31.19 17.02 22.38
C GLY A 315 30.09 16.93 21.31
N ARG A 316 30.43 17.28 20.07
CA ARG A 316 29.47 17.37 18.94
C ARG A 316 28.72 16.07 18.63
N PRO A 317 29.36 14.87 18.64
CA PRO A 317 28.64 13.63 18.38
C PRO A 317 27.50 13.36 19.38
N MET A 318 27.69 13.66 20.67
CA MET A 318 26.62 13.56 21.67
C MET A 318 25.47 14.53 21.39
N GLN A 319 25.76 15.74 20.90
CA GLN A 319 24.71 16.71 20.53
C GLN A 319 23.88 16.19 19.36
N VAL A 320 24.55 15.66 18.32
CA VAL A 320 23.86 15.06 17.17
C VAL A 320 23.03 13.85 17.60
N LEU A 321 23.58 12.99 18.47
CA LEU A 321 22.85 11.85 19.04
C LEU A 321 21.62 12.30 19.83
N ALA A 322 21.75 13.32 20.68
CA ALA A 322 20.66 13.83 21.50
C ALA A 322 19.54 14.42 20.63
N VAL A 323 19.88 15.21 19.61
CA VAL A 323 18.89 15.76 18.66
C VAL A 323 18.22 14.64 17.86
N ALA A 324 18.99 13.70 17.30
CA ALA A 324 18.45 12.59 16.53
C ALA A 324 17.54 11.69 17.37
N ALA A 325 17.92 11.39 18.62
CA ALA A 325 17.10 10.65 19.57
C ALA A 325 15.83 11.42 19.94
N GLY A 326 15.91 12.74 20.15
CA GLY A 326 14.74 13.58 20.39
C GLY A 326 13.74 13.56 19.22
N VAL A 327 14.24 13.68 17.99
CA VAL A 327 13.41 13.58 16.77
C VAL A 327 12.82 12.17 16.63
N TRP A 328 13.61 11.12 16.86
CA TRP A 328 13.16 9.73 16.79
C TRP A 328 12.06 9.42 17.80
N ILE A 329 12.19 9.87 19.04
CA ILE A 329 11.16 9.70 20.08
C ILE A 329 9.90 10.51 19.74
N ALA A 330 10.05 11.78 19.31
CA ALA A 330 8.91 12.63 18.98
C ALA A 330 8.12 12.10 17.78
N THR A 331 8.82 11.72 16.70
CA THR A 331 8.18 11.14 15.52
C THR A 331 7.61 9.76 15.81
N GLY A 332 8.29 8.92 16.60
CA GLY A 332 7.79 7.62 17.04
C GLY A 332 6.51 7.73 17.88
N GLY A 333 6.44 8.68 18.81
CA GLY A 333 5.24 8.98 19.58
C GLY A 333 4.08 9.49 18.72
N TRP A 334 4.37 10.36 17.75
CA TRP A 334 3.37 10.84 16.79
C TRP A 334 2.85 9.74 15.87
N ILE A 335 3.73 8.88 15.37
CA ILE A 335 3.36 7.71 14.57
C ILE A 335 2.48 6.79 15.41
N PHE A 336 2.90 6.41 16.62
CA PHE A 336 2.10 5.54 17.50
C PHE A 336 0.72 6.12 17.79
N TYR A 337 0.63 7.44 18.03
CA TYR A 337 -0.66 8.12 18.19
C TYR A 337 -1.55 7.98 16.94
N ASN A 338 -0.99 8.15 15.75
CA ASN A 338 -1.75 7.97 14.51
C ASN A 338 -2.13 6.50 14.29
N THR A 339 -1.20 5.57 14.47
CA THR A 339 -1.39 4.18 14.08
C THR A 339 -2.15 3.32 15.08
N ASN A 340 -2.14 3.68 16.37
CA ASN A 340 -2.70 2.85 17.45
C ASN A 340 -3.78 3.57 18.28
N ILE A 341 -3.84 4.90 18.25
CA ILE A 341 -4.83 5.68 19.02
C ILE A 341 -5.89 6.27 18.09
N LEU A 342 -5.50 6.88 16.98
CA LEU A 342 -6.43 7.40 15.97
C LEU A 342 -6.96 6.31 15.03
N ASN A 343 -6.21 5.23 14.85
CA ASN A 343 -6.55 4.09 14.02
C ASN A 343 -6.31 2.79 14.79
N ASP A 344 -6.99 1.72 14.37
CA ASP A 344 -6.85 0.41 14.97
C ASP A 344 -5.70 -0.37 14.34
N TYR A 345 -4.68 -0.68 15.13
CA TYR A 345 -3.63 -1.62 14.74
C TYR A 345 -4.02 -3.04 15.17
N THR A 346 -4.17 -3.94 14.19
CA THR A 346 -4.36 -5.36 14.42
C THR A 346 -3.41 -6.15 13.54
N THR A 347 -2.86 -7.25 14.06
CA THR A 347 -1.95 -8.15 13.34
C THR A 347 -2.72 -9.16 12.48
N GLY A 348 -2.07 -9.76 11.48
CA GLY A 348 -2.66 -10.85 10.70
C GLY A 348 -3.22 -11.99 11.56
N PRO A 349 -2.46 -12.57 12.51
CA PRO A 349 -2.97 -13.59 13.41
C PRO A 349 -4.16 -13.14 14.27
N GLU A 350 -4.22 -11.87 14.70
CA GLU A 350 -5.37 -11.33 15.43
C GLU A 350 -6.60 -11.19 14.54
N ARG A 351 -6.44 -10.71 13.30
CA ARG A 351 -7.54 -10.65 12.30
C ARG A 351 -8.10 -12.04 12.03
N GLU A 352 -7.22 -13.03 11.84
CA GLU A 352 -7.63 -14.42 11.65
C GLU A 352 -8.39 -14.98 12.86
N ARG A 353 -7.87 -14.77 14.08
CA ARG A 353 -8.55 -15.21 15.31
C ARG A 353 -9.89 -14.50 15.49
N ARG A 354 -9.97 -13.20 15.20
CA ARG A 354 -11.22 -12.43 15.27
C ARG A 354 -12.27 -12.97 14.30
N ALA A 355 -11.89 -13.26 13.05
CA ALA A 355 -12.79 -13.86 12.05
C ALA A 355 -13.29 -15.25 12.50
N ALA A 356 -12.41 -16.07 13.09
CA ALA A 356 -12.81 -17.37 13.61
C ALA A 356 -13.74 -17.28 14.84
N ASP A 357 -13.48 -16.33 15.74
CA ASP A 357 -14.34 -16.08 16.91
C ASP A 357 -15.71 -15.51 16.47
N LEU A 358 -15.72 -14.65 15.44
CA LEU A 358 -16.93 -14.12 14.82
C LEU A 358 -17.77 -15.26 14.26
N GLU A 359 -17.18 -16.16 13.47
CA GLU A 359 -17.88 -17.35 12.95
C GLU A 359 -18.51 -18.17 14.08
N LYS A 360 -17.72 -18.53 15.09
CA LYS A 360 -18.21 -19.36 16.21
C LYS A 360 -19.33 -18.70 17.00
N THR A 361 -19.31 -17.37 17.11
CA THR A 361 -20.27 -16.63 17.93
C THR A 361 -21.54 -16.32 17.16
N LEU A 362 -21.42 -15.90 15.89
CA LEU A 362 -22.52 -15.31 15.13
C LEU A 362 -23.11 -16.21 14.05
N LEU A 363 -22.40 -17.24 13.57
CA LEU A 363 -22.94 -18.18 12.59
C LEU A 363 -24.27 -18.84 13.04
N PRO A 364 -24.53 -19.11 14.34
CA PRO A 364 -25.84 -19.59 14.78
C PRO A 364 -27.01 -18.63 14.47
N PHE A 365 -26.75 -17.34 14.21
CA PHE A 365 -27.78 -16.35 13.88
C PHE A 365 -28.09 -16.24 12.39
N GLU A 366 -27.36 -16.96 11.53
CA GLU A 366 -27.52 -16.90 10.08
C GLU A 366 -28.96 -17.13 9.60
N ASN A 367 -29.64 -18.13 10.17
CA ASN A 367 -30.98 -18.51 9.73
C ASN A 367 -32.10 -17.88 10.58
N VAL A 368 -31.78 -16.87 11.39
CA VAL A 368 -32.78 -16.16 12.18
C VAL A 368 -33.65 -15.32 11.24
N LEU A 369 -34.97 -15.47 11.32
CA LEU A 369 -35.91 -14.67 10.53
C LEU A 369 -35.71 -13.18 10.81
N GLN A 370 -35.46 -12.41 9.77
CA GLN A 370 -35.26 -10.97 9.81
C GLN A 370 -36.15 -10.25 8.78
N PRO A 371 -36.53 -8.98 9.01
CA PRO A 371 -37.32 -8.25 8.05
C PRO A 371 -36.46 -7.89 6.82
N ARG A 372 -37.10 -7.73 5.67
CA ARG A 372 -36.42 -7.35 4.43
C ARG A 372 -36.50 -5.86 4.21
N VAL A 373 -35.43 -5.27 3.70
CA VAL A 373 -35.44 -3.89 3.24
C VAL A 373 -36.23 -3.82 1.93
N ALA A 374 -37.20 -2.90 1.87
CA ALA A 374 -38.04 -2.66 0.69
C ALA A 374 -37.75 -1.29 0.04
N ASP A 375 -37.36 -0.29 0.84
CA ASP A 375 -36.97 1.03 0.34
C ASP A 375 -35.76 1.55 1.11
N VAL A 376 -34.89 2.26 0.39
CA VAL A 376 -33.67 2.88 0.92
C VAL A 376 -33.67 4.36 0.61
N SER A 377 -33.50 5.18 1.64
CA SER A 377 -33.23 6.61 1.49
C SER A 377 -31.93 6.97 2.20
N LEU A 378 -31.00 7.62 1.49
CA LEU A 378 -29.69 8.00 2.02
C LEU A 378 -29.40 9.48 1.73
N ASP A 379 -28.92 10.20 2.74
CA ASP A 379 -28.25 11.49 2.61
C ASP A 379 -26.78 11.29 2.99
N VAL A 380 -25.90 11.35 1.99
CA VAL A 380 -24.47 11.06 2.11
C VAL A 380 -23.65 12.33 1.92
N ALA A 381 -23.04 12.78 3.01
CA ALA A 381 -22.10 13.89 3.01
C ALA A 381 -20.65 13.38 2.89
N LEU A 382 -20.06 13.51 1.70
CA LEU A 382 -18.68 13.16 1.40
C LEU A 382 -17.72 14.31 1.65
N PHE A 383 -16.70 14.09 2.46
CA PHE A 383 -15.59 15.00 2.68
C PHE A 383 -14.29 14.38 2.15
N PRO A 384 -14.07 14.37 0.81
CA PRO A 384 -12.93 13.73 0.15
C PRO A 384 -11.58 14.06 0.78
N ARG A 385 -11.30 15.35 1.04
CA ARG A 385 -10.02 15.82 1.60
C ARG A 385 -9.78 15.37 3.03
N ALA A 386 -10.83 15.05 3.78
CA ALA A 386 -10.77 14.55 5.14
C ALA A 386 -10.80 13.01 5.23
N ALA A 387 -10.94 12.30 4.10
CA ALA A 387 -11.32 10.88 4.02
C ALA A 387 -12.43 10.53 5.02
N ARG A 388 -13.56 11.24 4.89
CA ARG A 388 -14.72 11.06 5.75
C ARG A 388 -16.01 11.05 4.95
N ALA A 389 -16.92 10.13 5.25
CA ALA A 389 -18.29 10.14 4.79
C ALA A 389 -19.23 10.04 6.00
N VAL A 390 -20.26 10.88 6.03
CA VAL A 390 -21.33 10.81 7.04
C VAL A 390 -22.63 10.51 6.32
N THR A 391 -23.31 9.46 6.74
CA THR A 391 -24.53 8.98 6.10
C THR A 391 -25.68 9.04 7.09
N HIS A 392 -26.74 9.75 6.72
CA HIS A 392 -28.04 9.65 7.37
C HIS A 392 -28.92 8.77 6.49
N GLY A 393 -29.31 7.61 7.01
CA GLY A 393 -30.05 6.62 6.24
C GLY A 393 -31.36 6.23 6.88
N ARG A 394 -32.26 5.76 6.02
CA ARG A 394 -33.57 5.25 6.40
C ARG A 394 -33.92 4.04 5.56
N TYR A 395 -34.27 2.94 6.22
CA TYR A 395 -34.84 1.75 5.60
C TYR A 395 -36.31 1.61 5.92
N THR A 396 -37.11 1.25 4.91
CA THR A 396 -38.41 0.65 5.12
C THR A 396 -38.23 -0.86 5.21
N LEU A 397 -38.41 -1.42 6.40
CA LEU A 397 -38.32 -2.84 6.69
C LEU A 397 -39.70 -3.48 6.62
N VAL A 398 -39.81 -4.64 5.97
CA VAL A 398 -41.06 -5.39 5.81
C VAL A 398 -40.85 -6.82 6.26
N ASN A 399 -41.72 -7.32 7.13
CA ASN A 399 -41.74 -8.75 7.45
C ASN A 399 -42.42 -9.52 6.31
N ARG A 400 -41.63 -10.07 5.38
CA ARG A 400 -42.14 -10.92 4.29
C ARG A 400 -42.38 -12.38 4.71
N GLY A 401 -42.05 -12.73 5.96
CA GLY A 401 -42.26 -14.06 6.51
C GLY A 401 -43.67 -14.28 7.08
N ALA A 402 -43.97 -15.52 7.45
CA ALA A 402 -45.25 -15.91 8.05
C ALA A 402 -45.29 -15.81 9.58
N GLN A 403 -44.16 -15.50 10.23
CA GLN A 403 -44.04 -15.44 11.69
C GLN A 403 -43.70 -14.02 12.18
N PRO A 404 -44.20 -13.59 13.34
CA PRO A 404 -43.80 -12.30 13.91
C PRO A 404 -42.31 -12.25 14.27
N ILE A 405 -41.67 -11.11 14.03
CA ILE A 405 -40.24 -10.91 14.31
C ILE A 405 -40.09 -10.11 15.61
N ALA A 406 -39.55 -10.74 16.65
CA ALA A 406 -39.38 -10.10 17.96
C ALA A 406 -38.00 -9.42 18.14
N GLU A 407 -37.02 -9.76 17.31
CA GLU A 407 -35.64 -9.28 17.44
C GLU A 407 -35.10 -8.78 16.10
N LEU A 408 -34.47 -7.61 16.12
CA LEU A 408 -33.77 -7.04 14.98
C LEU A 408 -32.26 -7.18 15.19
N HIS A 409 -31.60 -7.86 14.26
CA HIS A 409 -30.16 -8.05 14.24
C HIS A 409 -29.58 -7.08 13.23
N LEU A 410 -28.52 -6.36 13.61
CA LEU A 410 -27.80 -5.44 12.72
C LEU A 410 -26.31 -5.76 12.73
N GLN A 411 -25.72 -5.79 11.55
CA GLN A 411 -24.27 -5.91 11.33
C GLN A 411 -23.76 -4.72 10.54
N TRP A 412 -22.49 -4.32 10.72
CA TRP A 412 -21.87 -3.27 9.92
C TRP A 412 -20.36 -3.49 9.75
N ALA A 413 -19.77 -2.79 8.78
CA ALA A 413 -18.35 -2.90 8.47
C ALA A 413 -17.45 -2.48 9.65
N GLN A 414 -16.27 -3.10 9.77
CA GLN A 414 -15.35 -2.88 10.89
C GLN A 414 -14.87 -1.42 11.00
N ASN A 415 -14.66 -0.76 9.86
CA ASN A 415 -14.23 0.64 9.75
C ASN A 415 -15.41 1.63 9.79
N LEU A 416 -16.65 1.15 9.90
CA LEU A 416 -17.84 1.99 9.98
C LEU A 416 -18.23 2.22 11.44
N LYS A 417 -18.37 3.49 11.83
CA LYS A 417 -18.94 3.85 13.11
C LYS A 417 -20.45 3.98 12.98
N LEU A 418 -21.19 3.24 13.81
CA LEU A 418 -22.64 3.40 13.97
C LEU A 418 -22.92 4.47 15.03
N ASP A 419 -23.22 5.70 14.61
CA ASP A 419 -23.40 6.85 15.50
C ASP A 419 -24.77 6.85 16.18
N ALA A 420 -25.82 6.52 15.44
CA ALA A 420 -27.19 6.49 15.96
C ALA A 420 -28.05 5.44 15.26
N ILE A 421 -29.01 4.89 16.00
CA ILE A 421 -30.11 4.06 15.50
C ILE A 421 -31.42 4.63 16.04
N ALA A 422 -32.41 4.79 15.16
CA ALA A 422 -33.76 5.18 15.48
C ALA A 422 -34.72 4.10 15.00
N PHE A 423 -35.11 3.20 15.91
CA PHE A 423 -36.12 2.17 15.65
C PHE A 423 -37.16 2.15 16.78
N PRO A 424 -38.38 2.68 16.57
CA PRO A 424 -39.37 2.83 17.62
C PRO A 424 -39.68 1.52 18.35
N GLY A 425 -39.65 1.55 19.69
CA GLY A 425 -39.91 0.38 20.53
C GLY A 425 -38.79 -0.66 20.57
N ALA A 426 -37.61 -0.37 20.00
CA ALA A 426 -36.45 -1.23 20.05
C ALA A 426 -35.53 -0.88 21.23
N THR A 427 -35.03 -1.91 21.92
CA THR A 427 -34.06 -1.76 23.02
C THR A 427 -32.89 -2.73 22.80
N VAL A 428 -31.67 -2.32 23.14
CA VAL A 428 -30.49 -3.19 22.97
C VAL A 428 -30.62 -4.40 23.88
N LYS A 429 -30.70 -5.59 23.30
CA LYS A 429 -30.74 -6.87 24.01
C LYS A 429 -29.31 -7.38 24.25
N THR A 430 -28.52 -7.42 23.19
CA THR A 430 -27.12 -7.88 23.22
C THR A 430 -26.28 -7.02 22.29
N ASP A 431 -25.12 -6.58 22.74
CA ASP A 431 -24.14 -5.86 21.93
C ASP A 431 -22.87 -6.69 21.80
N TYR A 432 -22.37 -6.87 20.58
CA TYR A 432 -21.09 -7.50 20.28
C TYR A 432 -20.15 -6.48 19.63
N PRO A 433 -19.56 -5.53 20.39
CA PRO A 433 -18.73 -4.47 19.82
C PRO A 433 -17.55 -5.00 19.01
N ARG A 434 -16.93 -6.10 19.45
CA ARG A 434 -15.82 -6.77 18.75
C ARG A 434 -16.23 -7.32 17.38
N PHE A 435 -17.51 -7.51 17.09
CA PHE A 435 -17.98 -8.04 15.81
C PHE A 435 -18.81 -7.05 15.01
N HIS A 436 -18.96 -5.79 15.48
CA HIS A 436 -19.81 -4.79 14.83
C HIS A 436 -21.21 -5.33 14.58
N TYR A 437 -21.77 -5.97 15.62
CA TYR A 437 -23.03 -6.68 15.57
C TYR A 437 -23.86 -6.39 16.81
N ARG A 438 -25.14 -6.12 16.64
CA ARG A 438 -26.05 -5.79 17.75
C ARG A 438 -27.43 -6.38 17.53
N ILE A 439 -28.02 -6.87 18.62
CA ILE A 439 -29.36 -7.43 18.67
C ILE A 439 -30.25 -6.49 19.48
N TYR A 440 -31.38 -6.11 18.89
CA TYR A 440 -32.41 -5.30 19.53
C TYR A 440 -33.66 -6.15 19.80
N ALA A 441 -34.16 -6.11 21.03
CA ALA A 441 -35.48 -6.64 21.35
C ALA A 441 -36.56 -5.59 21.02
N LEU A 442 -37.65 -6.02 20.39
CA LEU A 442 -38.76 -5.17 19.99
C LEU A 442 -39.90 -5.30 20.99
N ALA A 443 -40.37 -4.18 21.53
CA ALA A 443 -41.51 -4.14 22.46
C ALA A 443 -42.78 -4.74 21.85
N THR A 444 -42.99 -4.48 20.56
CA THR A 444 -44.03 -5.13 19.74
C THR A 444 -43.34 -5.86 18.59
N PRO A 445 -43.49 -7.19 18.44
CA PRO A 445 -42.96 -7.91 17.28
C PRO A 445 -43.49 -7.35 15.96
N ILE A 446 -42.69 -7.36 14.90
CA ILE A 446 -43.11 -6.97 13.55
C ILE A 446 -43.99 -8.09 12.99
N GLN A 447 -45.27 -7.83 12.79
CA GLN A 447 -46.22 -8.82 12.29
C GLN A 447 -45.98 -9.15 10.81
N PRO A 448 -46.37 -10.34 10.32
CA PRO A 448 -46.34 -10.66 8.89
C PRO A 448 -46.99 -9.55 8.03
N GLY A 449 -46.28 -9.08 7.01
CA GLY A 449 -46.68 -7.98 6.13
C GLY A 449 -46.57 -6.57 6.73
N GLU A 450 -46.27 -6.43 8.03
CA GLU A 450 -46.09 -5.12 8.67
C GLU A 450 -44.81 -4.45 8.17
N GLN A 451 -44.90 -3.13 7.91
CA GLN A 451 -43.77 -2.30 7.56
C GLN A 451 -43.36 -1.41 8.74
N ARG A 452 -42.05 -1.25 8.95
CA ARG A 452 -41.50 -0.30 9.93
C ARG A 452 -40.29 0.44 9.37
N THR A 453 -40.04 1.62 9.90
CA THR A 453 -38.93 2.46 9.47
C THR A 453 -37.77 2.37 10.45
N LEU A 454 -36.59 1.98 9.95
CA LEU A 454 -35.31 2.03 10.66
C LEU A 454 -34.51 3.24 10.19
N GLY A 455 -34.27 4.21 11.08
CA GLY A 455 -33.34 5.31 10.84
C GLY A 455 -31.95 5.00 11.40
N PHE A 456 -30.91 5.47 10.74
CA PHE A 456 -29.53 5.32 11.21
C PHE A 456 -28.65 6.50 10.82
N THR A 457 -27.57 6.68 11.58
CA THR A 457 -26.48 7.60 11.24
C THR A 457 -25.17 6.86 11.39
N THR A 458 -24.33 6.95 10.35
CA THR A 458 -23.03 6.28 10.32
C THR A 458 -21.94 7.25 9.86
N THR A 459 -20.72 6.99 10.33
CA THR A 459 -19.52 7.73 9.91
C THR A 459 -18.44 6.75 9.51
N LEU A 460 -18.00 6.85 8.24
CA LEU A 460 -16.78 6.22 7.74
C LEU A 460 -15.67 7.29 7.74
N GLU A 461 -14.59 7.08 8.47
CA GLU A 461 -13.52 8.08 8.58
C GLU A 461 -12.16 7.44 8.81
N GLN A 462 -11.11 7.97 8.16
CA GLN A 462 -9.73 7.75 8.58
C GLN A 462 -9.08 9.05 9.07
N ARG A 463 -8.71 9.08 10.35
CA ARG A 463 -7.96 10.20 10.93
C ARG A 463 -6.47 9.94 10.84
N GLY A 464 -5.68 10.92 10.42
CA GLY A 464 -4.23 10.73 10.31
C GLY A 464 -3.83 9.68 9.28
N PHE A 465 -3.02 8.70 9.67
CA PHE A 465 -2.57 7.59 8.83
C PHE A 465 -2.50 6.28 9.62
N ALA A 466 -2.86 5.18 8.96
CA ALA A 466 -2.83 3.83 9.54
C ALA A 466 -1.42 3.22 9.49
N ASN A 467 -1.17 2.17 10.28
CA ASN A 467 0.05 1.35 10.13
C ASN A 467 -0.05 0.43 8.89
N GLY A 468 -1.25 -0.06 8.59
CA GLY A 468 -1.52 -0.95 7.45
C GLY A 468 -2.13 -0.20 6.26
N GLU A 469 -2.98 -0.90 5.52
CA GLU A 469 -3.69 -0.36 4.36
C GLU A 469 -4.53 0.87 4.74
N PRO A 470 -4.37 2.00 4.02
CA PRO A 470 -5.15 3.20 4.28
C PRO A 470 -6.57 3.08 3.66
N LEU A 471 -7.51 3.88 4.15
CA LEU A 471 -8.85 4.01 3.56
C LEU A 471 -8.77 4.59 2.15
N THR A 472 -9.18 3.80 1.16
CA THR A 472 -9.13 4.15 -0.28
C THR A 472 -10.50 4.44 -0.89
N SER A 473 -11.61 4.19 -0.20
CA SER A 473 -12.96 4.46 -0.71
C SER A 473 -13.37 5.93 -0.64
N VAL A 474 -12.79 6.72 0.27
CA VAL A 474 -13.01 8.17 0.37
C VAL A 474 -11.69 8.92 0.18
N VAL A 475 -11.47 9.43 -1.03
CA VAL A 475 -10.21 10.04 -1.44
C VAL A 475 -10.39 11.38 -2.15
N PRO A 476 -9.38 12.29 -2.12
CA PRO A 476 -9.48 13.64 -2.66
C PRO A 476 -9.93 13.76 -4.13
N ASN A 477 -9.70 12.75 -4.97
CA ASN A 477 -10.27 12.65 -6.31
C ASN A 477 -10.57 11.17 -6.64
N GLY A 478 -11.82 10.87 -7.01
CA GLY A 478 -12.23 9.50 -7.33
C GLY A 478 -12.64 8.67 -6.12
N SER A 479 -13.39 9.26 -5.19
CA SER A 479 -14.03 8.46 -4.13
C SER A 479 -14.97 7.45 -4.76
N PHE A 480 -14.88 6.19 -4.33
CA PHE A 480 -15.74 5.08 -4.74
C PHE A 480 -16.15 4.32 -3.48
N ILE A 481 -17.44 4.31 -3.19
CA ILE A 481 -18.00 3.74 -1.96
C ILE A 481 -19.08 2.74 -2.34
N ASN A 482 -18.96 1.50 -1.88
CA ASN A 482 -20.06 0.55 -1.90
C ASN A 482 -21.04 0.86 -0.75
N ASN A 483 -22.35 0.74 -0.98
CA ASN A 483 -23.36 1.00 0.05
C ASN A 483 -23.15 0.19 1.35
N MET A 484 -22.61 -1.03 1.24
CA MET A 484 -22.29 -1.89 2.40
C MET A 484 -21.16 -1.32 3.30
N GLU A 485 -20.34 -0.39 2.80
CA GLU A 485 -19.29 0.26 3.60
C GLU A 485 -19.85 1.38 4.49
N ILE A 486 -21.03 1.92 4.16
CA ILE A 486 -21.60 3.11 4.81
C ILE A 486 -22.97 2.87 5.45
N THR A 487 -23.53 1.67 5.31
CA THR A 487 -24.85 1.32 5.88
C THR A 487 -24.78 0.04 6.71
N PRO A 488 -25.64 -0.12 7.73
CA PRO A 488 -25.78 -1.39 8.44
C PRO A 488 -26.58 -2.39 7.58
N SER A 489 -26.22 -3.67 7.61
CA SER A 489 -27.04 -4.75 7.06
C SER A 489 -27.98 -5.32 8.12
N VAL A 490 -29.14 -5.81 7.69
CA VAL A 490 -30.10 -6.47 8.57
C VAL A 490 -29.78 -7.97 8.62
N GLY A 491 -29.73 -8.55 9.82
CA GLY A 491 -29.32 -9.94 10.02
C GLY A 491 -27.81 -10.17 10.04
N PHE A 492 -27.43 -11.45 10.06
CA PHE A 492 -26.04 -11.87 9.97
C PHE A 492 -25.68 -12.18 8.52
N ALA A 493 -24.56 -11.63 8.06
CA ALA A 493 -23.97 -11.94 6.77
C ALA A 493 -22.59 -12.59 6.97
N ARG A 494 -22.23 -13.52 6.07
CA ARG A 494 -20.95 -14.25 6.09
C ARG A 494 -19.73 -13.39 5.72
N PHE A 495 -19.86 -12.07 5.60
CA PHE A 495 -18.74 -11.18 5.29
C PHE A 495 -17.68 -11.21 6.40
N GLY A 496 -16.41 -11.28 6.00
CA GLY A 496 -15.27 -11.32 6.93
C GLY A 496 -14.97 -12.68 7.57
N LEU A 497 -15.67 -13.75 7.18
CA LEU A 497 -15.34 -15.12 7.59
C LEU A 497 -14.06 -15.62 6.91
N LEU A 498 -13.37 -16.58 7.55
CA LEU A 498 -12.20 -17.21 6.96
C LEU A 498 -12.60 -18.12 5.80
N SER A 499 -11.99 -17.98 4.64
CA SER A 499 -12.23 -18.87 3.47
C SER A 499 -11.18 -19.98 3.34
N GLU A 500 -9.92 -19.71 3.68
CA GLU A 500 -8.82 -20.65 3.49
C GLU A 500 -8.92 -21.89 4.39
N ARG A 501 -8.99 -23.08 3.77
CA ARG A 501 -9.11 -24.38 4.48
C ARG A 501 -8.02 -24.60 5.54
N ALA A 502 -6.78 -24.19 5.28
CA ALA A 502 -5.68 -24.34 6.23
C ALA A 502 -5.88 -23.46 7.48
N LYS A 503 -6.31 -22.20 7.31
CA LYS A 503 -6.63 -21.28 8.41
C LYS A 503 -7.88 -21.76 9.16
N ARG A 504 -8.93 -22.16 8.46
CA ARG A 504 -10.15 -22.73 9.08
C ARG A 504 -9.84 -23.92 9.97
N ARG A 505 -9.01 -24.87 9.49
CA ARG A 505 -8.52 -26.00 10.29
C ARG A 505 -7.71 -25.57 11.51
N LYS A 506 -6.80 -24.58 11.38
CA LYS A 506 -6.01 -24.01 12.49
C LYS A 506 -6.90 -23.53 13.64
N TYR A 507 -8.06 -22.96 13.35
CA TYR A 507 -9.01 -22.46 14.36
C TYR A 507 -10.14 -23.44 14.71
N GLY A 508 -10.12 -24.67 14.21
CA GLY A 508 -11.14 -25.68 14.50
C GLY A 508 -12.51 -25.40 13.85
N LEU A 509 -12.52 -24.70 12.72
CA LEU A 509 -13.73 -24.43 11.92
C LEU A 509 -13.95 -25.56 10.90
N PRO A 510 -15.20 -25.75 10.41
CA PRO A 510 -15.48 -26.62 9.27
C PRO A 510 -14.58 -26.26 8.08
N ALA A 511 -14.19 -27.22 7.24
CA ALA A 511 -13.25 -26.95 6.16
C ALA A 511 -13.73 -25.87 5.18
N GLU A 512 -15.05 -25.76 4.97
CA GLU A 512 -15.68 -24.84 4.02
C GLU A 512 -17.14 -24.63 4.44
N LEU A 513 -17.66 -23.41 4.23
CA LEU A 513 -19.09 -23.13 4.31
C LEU A 513 -19.64 -23.17 2.88
N ARG A 514 -20.18 -24.32 2.49
CA ARG A 514 -20.70 -24.50 1.14
C ARG A 514 -21.99 -23.70 0.95
N PRO A 515 -22.25 -23.17 -0.26
CA PRO A 515 -23.57 -22.69 -0.60
C PRO A 515 -24.62 -23.79 -0.43
N PRO A 516 -25.86 -23.44 -0.08
CA PRO A 516 -26.98 -24.39 -0.02
C PRO A 516 -27.08 -25.22 -1.31
N LYS A 517 -27.52 -26.48 -1.17
CA LYS A 517 -27.71 -27.34 -2.35
C LYS A 517 -28.96 -26.90 -3.12
N LEU A 518 -29.07 -27.31 -4.39
CA LEU A 518 -30.23 -27.05 -5.23
C LEU A 518 -31.55 -27.61 -4.66
N GLU A 519 -31.48 -28.71 -3.90
CA GLU A 519 -32.63 -29.33 -3.24
C GLU A 519 -33.06 -28.61 -1.96
N ASP A 520 -32.29 -27.64 -1.47
CA ASP A 520 -32.64 -26.84 -0.31
C ASP A 520 -33.62 -25.72 -0.69
N ASP A 521 -34.91 -26.03 -0.67
CA ASP A 521 -35.97 -25.07 -1.00
C ASP A 521 -35.96 -23.82 -0.10
N SER A 522 -35.42 -23.93 1.12
CA SER A 522 -35.37 -22.79 2.05
C SER A 522 -34.42 -21.70 1.57
N ALA A 523 -33.41 -22.03 0.77
CA ALA A 523 -32.45 -21.07 0.24
C ALA A 523 -33.02 -20.20 -0.90
N ARG A 524 -34.15 -20.60 -1.50
CA ARG A 524 -34.81 -19.83 -2.58
C ARG A 524 -35.43 -18.51 -2.11
N GLN A 525 -35.55 -18.32 -0.80
CA GLN A 525 -36.00 -17.06 -0.23
C GLN A 525 -34.91 -15.97 -0.22
N PHE A 526 -33.67 -16.31 -0.57
CA PHE A 526 -32.53 -15.40 -0.60
C PHE A 526 -31.96 -15.35 -2.01
N ASN A 527 -31.52 -14.18 -2.46
CA ASN A 527 -30.68 -14.06 -3.64
C ASN A 527 -29.20 -14.18 -3.24
N GLU A 528 -28.35 -14.47 -4.22
CA GLU A 528 -26.90 -14.65 -4.02
C GLU A 528 -26.18 -13.39 -3.53
N LEU A 529 -26.70 -12.19 -3.84
CA LEU A 529 -26.05 -10.93 -3.48
C LEU A 529 -26.23 -10.64 -1.98
N LEU A 530 -27.46 -10.70 -1.49
CA LEU A 530 -27.84 -10.28 -0.15
C LEU A 530 -29.00 -11.10 0.43
N HIS A 531 -28.95 -11.34 1.74
CA HIS A 531 -30.01 -12.03 2.49
C HIS A 531 -31.01 -11.07 3.15
N ASP A 532 -30.78 -9.76 3.07
CA ASP A 532 -31.54 -8.75 3.80
C ASP A 532 -32.42 -7.87 2.90
N SER A 533 -32.31 -8.03 1.59
CA SER A 533 -33.15 -7.35 0.60
C SER A 533 -33.45 -8.26 -0.58
N ASP A 534 -34.47 -7.88 -1.35
CA ASP A 534 -34.61 -8.27 -2.75
C ASP A 534 -34.32 -7.00 -3.57
N TRP A 535 -35.18 -6.61 -4.51
CA TRP A 535 -35.16 -5.26 -5.08
C TRP A 535 -35.70 -4.19 -4.13
N VAL A 536 -35.09 -3.00 -4.19
CA VAL A 536 -35.45 -1.79 -3.45
C VAL A 536 -35.65 -0.60 -4.39
N THR A 537 -36.43 0.39 -3.93
CA THR A 537 -36.34 1.75 -4.48
C THR A 537 -35.24 2.51 -3.74
N ALA A 538 -34.32 3.12 -4.48
CA ALA A 538 -33.24 3.92 -3.91
C ALA A 538 -33.48 5.42 -4.13
N ASP A 539 -33.45 6.20 -3.06
CA ASP A 539 -33.60 7.65 -3.03
C ASP A 539 -32.36 8.26 -2.33
N ILE A 540 -31.40 8.75 -3.10
CA ILE A 540 -30.03 9.04 -2.63
C ILE A 540 -29.69 10.50 -2.90
N THR A 541 -29.40 11.25 -1.85
CA THR A 541 -28.79 12.58 -1.94
C THR A 541 -27.31 12.48 -1.61
N VAL A 542 -26.44 13.02 -2.47
CA VAL A 542 -24.99 13.04 -2.27
C VAL A 542 -24.51 14.48 -2.25
N THR A 543 -23.79 14.85 -1.19
CA THR A 543 -23.13 16.16 -1.06
C THR A 543 -21.61 15.98 -1.02
N THR A 544 -20.87 16.69 -1.88
CA THR A 544 -19.41 16.58 -2.01
C THR A 544 -18.73 17.94 -2.20
N ASP A 545 -17.40 17.97 -2.37
CA ASP A 545 -16.65 19.19 -2.69
C ASP A 545 -17.20 19.83 -4.00
N GLY A 546 -17.32 21.16 -4.05
CA GLY A 546 -18.00 21.86 -5.16
C GLY A 546 -17.37 21.68 -6.54
N ASP A 547 -16.11 21.23 -6.59
CA ASP A 547 -15.37 20.97 -7.81
C ASP A 547 -15.38 19.49 -8.25
N GLN A 548 -16.20 18.66 -7.60
CA GLN A 548 -16.43 17.27 -7.97
C GLN A 548 -17.85 17.06 -8.49
N THR A 549 -18.02 15.98 -9.26
CA THR A 549 -19.33 15.49 -9.70
C THR A 549 -19.64 14.22 -8.93
N PRO A 550 -20.62 14.23 -8.01
CA PRO A 550 -21.09 13.02 -7.36
C PRO A 550 -22.01 12.23 -8.30
N ILE A 551 -22.00 10.91 -8.15
CA ILE A 551 -22.76 9.95 -8.97
C ILE A 551 -23.34 8.89 -8.01
N ALA A 552 -24.65 8.65 -8.07
CA ALA A 552 -25.34 7.55 -7.39
C ALA A 552 -26.50 7.03 -8.26
N PRO A 553 -26.94 5.76 -8.12
CA PRO A 553 -27.87 5.11 -9.05
C PRO A 553 -29.17 5.88 -9.30
N GLY A 554 -29.69 5.72 -10.52
CA GLY A 554 -30.96 6.32 -10.92
C GLY A 554 -30.84 7.70 -11.56
N GLN A 555 -31.99 8.31 -11.83
CA GLN A 555 -32.12 9.58 -12.52
C GLN A 555 -31.77 10.74 -11.59
N THR A 556 -31.14 11.77 -12.15
CA THR A 556 -30.86 13.02 -11.42
C THR A 556 -32.15 13.83 -11.32
N LEU A 557 -32.65 14.03 -10.09
CA LEU A 557 -33.84 14.83 -9.81
C LEU A 557 -33.52 16.30 -9.54
N SER A 558 -32.38 16.57 -8.90
CA SER A 558 -31.85 17.93 -8.74
C SER A 558 -30.34 17.92 -8.63
N ASP A 559 -29.71 19.00 -9.12
CA ASP A 559 -28.27 19.24 -9.00
C ASP A 559 -28.09 20.69 -8.57
N THR A 560 -27.76 20.88 -7.29
CA THR A 560 -27.44 22.17 -6.73
C THR A 560 -25.92 22.30 -6.67
N GLY A 561 -25.37 22.87 -7.75
CA GLY A 561 -23.95 23.20 -7.84
C GLY A 561 -23.54 24.32 -6.86
N PRO A 562 -22.22 24.54 -6.67
CA PRO A 562 -21.69 25.58 -5.79
C PRO A 562 -22.05 27.03 -6.20
N GLY A 563 -22.71 27.23 -7.34
CA GLY A 563 -22.96 28.54 -7.92
C GLY A 563 -21.64 29.26 -8.22
N LYS A 564 -21.49 30.52 -7.76
CA LYS A 564 -20.25 31.29 -7.91
C LYS A 564 -19.25 31.05 -6.78
N ASP A 565 -19.68 30.49 -5.65
CA ASP A 565 -18.81 30.25 -4.51
C ASP A 565 -18.19 28.86 -4.62
N ARG A 566 -16.97 28.77 -5.14
CA ARG A 566 -16.25 27.48 -5.25
C ARG A 566 -15.98 26.82 -3.89
N ALA A 567 -16.17 27.51 -2.76
CA ALA A 567 -16.13 26.91 -1.43
C ALA A 567 -17.45 26.23 -1.03
N ALA A 568 -18.56 26.53 -1.71
CA ALA A 568 -19.81 25.83 -1.53
C ALA A 568 -19.69 24.37 -2.02
N ARG A 569 -20.46 23.49 -1.39
CA ARG A 569 -20.49 22.07 -1.71
C ARG A 569 -21.54 21.81 -2.80
N ARG A 570 -21.33 20.79 -3.63
CA ARG A 570 -22.30 20.36 -4.64
C ARG A 570 -23.19 19.28 -4.04
N THR A 571 -24.50 19.42 -4.21
CA THR A 571 -25.49 18.44 -3.74
C THR A 571 -26.33 17.97 -4.91
N VAL A 572 -26.39 16.66 -5.12
CA VAL A 572 -27.16 16.04 -6.20
C VAL A 572 -28.10 14.98 -5.61
N HIS A 573 -29.35 15.01 -6.02
CA HIS A 573 -30.39 14.08 -5.61
C HIS A 573 -30.71 13.12 -6.75
N PHE A 574 -30.59 11.82 -6.47
CA PHE A 574 -30.83 10.73 -7.39
C PHE A 574 -31.99 9.87 -6.90
N ARG A 575 -32.75 9.32 -7.83
CA ARG A 575 -33.77 8.31 -7.53
C ARG A 575 -33.81 7.23 -8.59
N SER A 576 -33.87 5.98 -8.16
CA SER A 576 -34.02 4.86 -9.08
C SER A 576 -35.37 4.96 -9.82
N ASP A 577 -35.32 4.82 -11.14
CA ASP A 577 -36.49 4.86 -12.04
C ASP A 577 -37.12 3.47 -12.24
N ALA A 578 -36.44 2.43 -11.76
CA ALA A 578 -36.93 1.06 -11.59
C ALA A 578 -36.43 0.47 -10.26
N PRO A 579 -37.00 -0.65 -9.76
CA PRO A 579 -36.44 -1.39 -8.64
C PRO A 579 -35.01 -1.86 -8.95
N ILE A 580 -34.09 -1.74 -7.99
CA ILE A 580 -32.69 -2.14 -8.12
C ILE A 580 -32.29 -3.00 -6.92
N ASN A 581 -31.24 -3.82 -7.07
CA ASN A 581 -30.66 -4.50 -5.92
C ASN A 581 -30.23 -3.50 -4.82
N GLN A 582 -30.26 -3.91 -3.54
CA GLN A 582 -29.59 -3.18 -2.45
C GLN A 582 -28.06 -3.33 -2.52
N PHE A 583 -27.54 -3.26 -3.74
CA PHE A 583 -26.15 -3.36 -4.11
C PHE A 583 -25.91 -2.22 -5.07
N PHE A 584 -25.30 -1.15 -4.56
CA PHE A 584 -25.03 0.04 -5.35
C PHE A 584 -23.80 0.80 -4.85
N SER A 585 -23.27 1.66 -5.70
CA SER A 585 -22.13 2.51 -5.37
C SER A 585 -22.46 4.00 -5.42
N ILE A 586 -21.71 4.77 -4.64
CA ILE A 586 -21.66 6.22 -4.72
C ILE A 586 -20.24 6.62 -5.08
N GLN A 587 -20.12 7.51 -6.06
CA GLN A 587 -18.83 7.95 -6.59
C GLN A 587 -18.74 9.47 -6.59
N SER A 588 -17.52 10.01 -6.49
CA SER A 588 -17.28 11.44 -6.54
C SER A 588 -15.87 11.74 -7.03
N GLY A 589 -15.76 12.50 -8.11
CA GLY A 589 -14.48 12.83 -8.72
C GLY A 589 -14.56 14.03 -9.66
N ARG A 590 -13.39 14.42 -10.16
CA ARG A 590 -13.22 15.42 -11.23
C ARG A 590 -13.22 14.67 -12.55
N TYR A 591 -14.37 14.65 -13.19
CA TYR A 591 -14.56 13.92 -14.43
C TYR A 591 -14.62 14.86 -15.62
N ASP A 592 -13.92 14.48 -16.69
CA ASP A 592 -14.41 14.76 -18.04
C ASP A 592 -15.49 13.72 -18.37
N VAL A 593 -16.43 14.09 -19.23
CA VAL A 593 -17.58 13.23 -19.56
C VAL A 593 -17.77 13.19 -21.06
N GLN A 594 -17.92 11.99 -21.60
CA GLN A 594 -18.35 11.80 -22.99
C GLN A 594 -19.70 11.11 -23.01
N HIS A 595 -20.63 11.71 -23.76
CA HIS A 595 -22.00 11.21 -23.92
C HIS A 595 -22.19 10.52 -25.26
N ALA A 596 -23.10 9.55 -25.27
CA ALA A 596 -23.71 8.99 -26.46
C ALA A 596 -25.19 8.68 -26.16
N THR A 597 -25.94 8.33 -27.18
CA THR A 597 -27.33 7.89 -27.03
C THR A 597 -27.50 6.57 -27.77
N TRP A 598 -28.23 5.64 -27.16
CA TRP A 598 -28.72 4.46 -27.85
C TRP A 598 -30.23 4.56 -28.01
N HIS A 599 -30.71 4.38 -29.24
CA HIS A 599 -32.14 4.42 -29.56
C HIS A 599 -32.71 3.01 -29.39
N ALA A 600 -33.38 2.76 -28.28
CA ALA A 600 -34.01 1.48 -28.00
C ALA A 600 -35.19 1.28 -28.98
N PRO A 601 -35.24 0.15 -29.71
CA PRO A 601 -36.39 -0.17 -30.55
C PRO A 601 -37.63 -0.43 -29.69
N ALA A 602 -38.81 -0.41 -30.32
CA ALA A 602 -40.03 -0.85 -29.64
C ALA A 602 -39.90 -2.32 -29.22
N ALA A 603 -40.27 -2.65 -27.98
CA ALA A 603 -40.20 -4.00 -27.49
C ALA A 603 -41.35 -4.30 -26.52
N GLY A 604 -42.18 -5.29 -26.86
CA GLY A 604 -43.44 -5.54 -26.15
C GLY A 604 -44.33 -4.31 -26.15
N ASP A 605 -44.75 -3.87 -24.94
CA ASP A 605 -45.57 -2.68 -24.73
C ASP A 605 -44.74 -1.39 -24.58
N GLN A 606 -43.40 -1.46 -24.58
CA GLN A 606 -42.54 -0.28 -24.48
C GLN A 606 -42.35 0.37 -25.86
N PRO A 607 -42.70 1.67 -26.02
CA PRO A 607 -42.40 2.40 -27.25
C PRO A 607 -40.89 2.61 -27.41
N PRO A 608 -40.44 2.94 -28.64
CA PRO A 608 -39.06 3.36 -28.85
C PRO A 608 -38.72 4.53 -27.92
N HIS A 609 -37.55 4.48 -27.31
CA HIS A 609 -37.08 5.51 -26.40
C HIS A 609 -35.55 5.62 -26.43
N ASP A 610 -35.06 6.75 -25.97
CA ASP A 610 -33.63 7.01 -25.90
C ASP A 610 -33.06 6.58 -24.56
N VAL A 611 -31.92 5.90 -24.59
CA VAL A 611 -31.10 5.57 -23.42
C VAL A 611 -29.86 6.46 -23.45
N ASP A 612 -29.68 7.27 -22.40
CA ASP A 612 -28.50 8.13 -22.25
C ASP A 612 -27.29 7.29 -21.81
N LEU A 613 -26.19 7.39 -22.56
CA LEU A 613 -24.94 6.71 -22.27
C LEU A 613 -23.89 7.73 -21.90
N ALA A 614 -23.15 7.47 -20.84
CA ALA A 614 -22.06 8.35 -20.43
C ALA A 614 -20.85 7.56 -19.90
N VAL A 615 -19.66 8.05 -20.22
CA VAL A 615 -18.41 7.60 -19.59
C VAL A 615 -17.82 8.80 -18.87
N TYR A 616 -17.69 8.67 -17.55
CA TYR A 616 -17.04 9.64 -16.67
C TYR A 616 -15.61 9.18 -16.43
N TYR A 617 -14.62 9.99 -16.81
CA TYR A 617 -13.21 9.61 -16.78
C TYR A 617 -12.33 10.74 -16.26
N SER A 618 -11.18 10.39 -15.72
CA SER A 618 -10.15 11.31 -15.28
C SER A 618 -9.57 12.05 -16.50
N PRO A 619 -9.39 13.39 -16.43
CA PRO A 619 -8.78 14.14 -17.52
C PRO A 619 -7.46 13.53 -18.00
N GLY A 620 -7.38 13.22 -19.29
CA GLY A 620 -6.23 12.57 -19.92
C GLY A 620 -6.28 11.04 -20.00
N HIS A 621 -7.36 10.41 -19.52
CA HIS A 621 -7.66 8.97 -19.66
C HIS A 621 -8.65 8.67 -20.79
N ASP A 622 -8.68 9.51 -21.81
CA ASP A 622 -9.60 9.45 -22.94
C ASP A 622 -9.37 8.26 -23.90
N PHE A 623 -8.31 7.46 -23.69
CA PHE A 623 -7.81 6.44 -24.62
C PHE A 623 -8.87 5.47 -25.14
N ASN A 624 -9.69 4.90 -24.25
CA ASN A 624 -10.70 3.88 -24.60
C ASN A 624 -12.14 4.36 -24.42
N VAL A 625 -12.36 5.64 -24.11
CA VAL A 625 -13.71 6.17 -23.83
C VAL A 625 -14.66 5.95 -25.01
N GLY A 626 -14.22 6.25 -26.24
CA GLY A 626 -15.02 6.00 -27.44
C GLY A 626 -15.31 4.53 -27.69
N ARG A 627 -14.35 3.65 -27.37
CA ARG A 627 -14.48 2.20 -27.50
C ARG A 627 -15.50 1.64 -26.49
N MET A 628 -15.44 2.11 -25.24
CA MET A 628 -16.41 1.79 -24.20
C MET A 628 -17.83 2.22 -24.60
N LEU A 629 -18.02 3.46 -25.08
CA LEU A 629 -19.33 3.93 -25.55
C LEU A 629 -19.89 3.08 -26.69
N LYS A 630 -19.05 2.73 -27.67
CA LYS A 630 -19.43 1.84 -28.77
C LYS A 630 -19.82 0.45 -28.26
N ALA A 631 -19.02 -0.13 -27.37
CA ALA A 631 -19.31 -1.42 -26.75
C ALA A 631 -20.62 -1.40 -25.97
N MET A 632 -20.93 -0.31 -25.24
CA MET A 632 -22.22 -0.14 -24.57
C MET A 632 -23.38 -0.13 -25.57
N GLN A 633 -23.29 0.62 -26.66
CA GLN A 633 -24.34 0.68 -27.69
C GLN A 633 -24.58 -0.68 -28.35
N GLU A 634 -23.52 -1.39 -28.72
CA GLU A 634 -23.61 -2.73 -29.33
C GLU A 634 -24.16 -3.76 -28.37
N SER A 635 -23.70 -3.74 -27.12
CA SER A 635 -24.20 -4.61 -26.05
C SER A 635 -25.69 -4.39 -25.80
N LEU A 636 -26.12 -3.13 -25.64
CA LEU A 636 -27.52 -2.80 -25.45
C LEU A 636 -28.38 -3.21 -26.64
N ALA A 637 -27.90 -3.00 -27.87
CA ALA A 637 -28.60 -3.42 -29.09
C ALA A 637 -28.78 -4.93 -29.17
N LEU A 638 -27.70 -5.68 -28.94
CA LEU A 638 -27.68 -7.14 -29.02
C LEU A 638 -28.51 -7.77 -27.91
N TYR A 639 -28.23 -7.41 -26.65
CA TYR A 639 -28.88 -8.03 -25.48
C TYR A 639 -30.37 -7.69 -25.40
N SER A 640 -30.76 -6.48 -25.83
CA SER A 640 -32.17 -6.10 -25.88
C SER A 640 -32.95 -6.84 -26.96
N THR A 641 -32.27 -7.30 -28.01
CA THR A 641 -32.87 -8.09 -29.09
C THR A 641 -32.95 -9.57 -28.71
N ASP A 642 -31.87 -10.11 -28.15
CA ASP A 642 -31.72 -11.56 -27.93
C ASP A 642 -32.27 -12.04 -26.60
N PHE A 643 -32.31 -11.19 -25.56
CA PHE A 643 -32.72 -11.57 -24.21
C PHE A 643 -34.02 -10.93 -23.76
N SER A 644 -34.02 -9.62 -23.49
CA SER A 644 -35.19 -8.85 -23.05
C SER A 644 -34.90 -7.34 -23.10
N PRO A 645 -35.91 -6.45 -23.11
CA PRO A 645 -35.67 -5.01 -23.17
C PRO A 645 -34.84 -4.49 -21.99
N TYR A 646 -33.99 -3.50 -22.25
CA TYR A 646 -33.24 -2.80 -21.20
C TYR A 646 -34.18 -2.01 -20.27
N GLN A 647 -33.98 -2.13 -18.96
CA GLN A 647 -34.93 -1.66 -17.95
C GLN A 647 -34.74 -0.21 -17.48
N PHE A 648 -33.62 0.43 -17.83
CA PHE A 648 -33.27 1.78 -17.37
C PHE A 648 -33.22 2.79 -18.52
N LYS A 649 -33.37 4.08 -18.20
CA LYS A 649 -33.25 5.16 -19.20
C LYS A 649 -31.84 5.69 -19.40
N GLN A 650 -30.87 5.15 -18.65
CA GLN A 650 -29.47 5.53 -18.75
C GLN A 650 -28.59 4.32 -18.46
N ALA A 651 -27.36 4.34 -18.97
CA ALA A 651 -26.27 3.47 -18.54
C ALA A 651 -24.98 4.30 -18.51
N ARG A 652 -24.15 4.12 -17.48
CA ARG A 652 -22.92 4.90 -17.37
C ARG A 652 -21.77 4.10 -16.81
N ILE A 653 -20.58 4.38 -17.34
CA ILE A 653 -19.30 3.91 -16.81
C ILE A 653 -18.65 5.06 -16.05
N ILE A 654 -18.10 4.78 -14.87
CA ILE A 654 -17.48 5.80 -14.02
C ILE A 654 -16.12 5.33 -13.56
N GLU A 655 -15.10 6.10 -13.89
CA GLU A 655 -13.74 5.80 -13.51
C GLU A 655 -13.51 5.99 -12.00
N PHE A 656 -12.76 5.06 -11.40
CA PHE A 656 -12.23 5.21 -10.05
C PHE A 656 -10.74 4.83 -9.95
N PRO A 657 -10.01 5.27 -8.90
CA PRO A 657 -8.58 5.08 -8.75
C PRO A 657 -8.09 3.62 -8.78
N ALA A 658 -6.82 3.43 -9.15
CA ALA A 658 -6.12 2.14 -9.29
C ALA A 658 -5.83 1.44 -7.94
N TYR A 659 -6.60 1.76 -6.91
CA TYR A 659 -6.54 1.10 -5.60
C TYR A 659 -7.22 -0.28 -5.62
N ALA A 660 -8.00 -0.56 -6.66
CA ALA A 660 -8.43 -1.89 -7.03
C ALA A 660 -8.29 -2.09 -8.54
N SER A 661 -8.49 -3.32 -9.02
CA SER A 661 -8.32 -3.68 -10.44
C SER A 661 -9.53 -4.48 -10.96
N PHE A 662 -10.72 -3.89 -10.85
CA PHE A 662 -11.96 -4.50 -11.31
C PHE A 662 -12.88 -3.46 -11.98
N ALA A 663 -13.86 -3.96 -12.72
CA ALA A 663 -15.11 -3.26 -13.03
C ALA A 663 -16.24 -3.99 -12.28
N GLN A 664 -17.30 -3.28 -11.93
CA GLN A 664 -18.42 -3.87 -11.20
C GLN A 664 -19.74 -3.28 -11.71
N SER A 665 -20.62 -4.15 -12.20
CA SER A 665 -21.93 -3.74 -12.68
C SER A 665 -22.93 -3.53 -11.54
N PHE A 666 -23.16 -2.27 -11.14
CA PHE A 666 -24.36 -1.90 -10.40
C PHE A 666 -25.46 -1.45 -11.37
N ALA A 667 -26.70 -1.41 -10.90
CA ALA A 667 -27.85 -0.99 -11.70
C ALA A 667 -27.59 0.38 -12.37
N ASN A 668 -27.57 0.41 -13.70
CA ASN A 668 -27.24 1.55 -14.57
C ASN A 668 -25.92 2.31 -14.30
N THR A 669 -25.08 1.86 -13.36
CA THR A 669 -23.93 2.59 -12.84
C THR A 669 -22.75 1.65 -12.69
N ILE A 670 -21.80 1.70 -13.62
CA ILE A 670 -20.71 0.73 -13.77
C ILE A 670 -19.37 1.39 -13.41
N PRO A 671 -18.96 1.39 -12.13
CA PRO A 671 -17.60 1.75 -11.73
C PRO A 671 -16.57 0.85 -12.42
N PHE A 672 -15.51 1.48 -12.89
CA PHE A 672 -14.47 0.85 -13.66
C PHE A 672 -13.12 1.43 -13.22
N SER A 673 -12.21 0.60 -12.71
CA SER A 673 -10.93 1.09 -12.19
C SER A 673 -10.06 1.64 -13.31
N GLU A 674 -9.30 2.73 -13.08
CA GLU A 674 -8.28 3.23 -14.01
C GLU A 674 -7.18 2.20 -14.31
N ALA A 675 -7.08 1.12 -13.51
CA ALA A 675 -6.15 0.01 -13.73
C ALA A 675 -6.65 -1.01 -14.78
N ILE A 676 -7.91 -0.94 -15.21
CA ILE A 676 -8.53 -1.87 -16.17
C ILE A 676 -9.41 -1.10 -17.17
N GLY A 677 -9.43 -1.50 -18.43
CA GLY A 677 -10.17 -0.81 -19.51
C GLY A 677 -9.59 0.55 -19.93
N PHE A 678 -9.40 1.53 -19.05
CA PHE A 678 -9.10 2.92 -19.44
C PHE A 678 -7.72 3.13 -20.06
N VAL A 679 -6.69 2.46 -19.53
CA VAL A 679 -5.30 2.63 -19.97
C VAL A 679 -4.79 1.45 -20.81
N GLN A 680 -5.68 0.55 -21.22
CA GLN A 680 -5.33 -0.62 -22.02
C GLN A 680 -5.06 -0.20 -23.46
N HIS A 681 -4.02 -0.76 -24.05
CA HIS A 681 -3.61 -0.44 -25.41
C HIS A 681 -3.99 -1.59 -26.34
N PHE A 682 -5.00 -1.34 -27.18
CA PHE A 682 -5.46 -2.27 -28.19
C PHE A 682 -5.35 -1.68 -29.61
N ASP A 683 -4.54 -2.31 -30.46
CA ASP A 683 -4.43 -2.03 -31.90
C ASP A 683 -5.06 -3.19 -32.69
N GLU A 684 -6.28 -2.96 -33.18
CA GLU A 684 -7.08 -3.91 -33.97
C GLU A 684 -6.31 -4.53 -35.13
N LYS A 685 -5.35 -3.81 -35.73
CA LYS A 685 -4.61 -4.28 -36.91
C LYS A 685 -3.43 -5.18 -36.56
N LYS A 686 -2.98 -5.14 -35.31
CA LYS A 686 -1.74 -5.82 -34.87
C LYS A 686 -1.98 -6.86 -33.79
N ASN A 687 -3.08 -6.74 -33.04
CA ASN A 687 -3.35 -7.59 -31.90
C ASN A 687 -4.28 -8.74 -32.27
N ALA A 688 -3.77 -9.96 -32.20
CA ALA A 688 -4.58 -11.19 -32.20
C ALA A 688 -5.10 -11.54 -30.79
N LYS A 689 -5.09 -10.56 -29.87
CA LYS A 689 -5.48 -10.72 -28.46
C LYS A 689 -6.86 -10.12 -28.25
N ILE A 690 -7.45 -10.40 -27.09
CA ILE A 690 -8.76 -9.86 -26.76
C ILE A 690 -8.67 -8.34 -26.56
N ASP A 691 -9.65 -7.63 -27.11
CA ASP A 691 -9.88 -6.23 -26.77
C ASP A 691 -10.53 -6.15 -25.39
N VAL A 692 -9.71 -5.95 -24.36
CA VAL A 692 -10.16 -5.96 -22.96
C VAL A 692 -11.18 -4.86 -22.68
N ALA A 693 -11.00 -3.67 -23.25
CA ALA A 693 -11.89 -2.56 -22.98
C ALA A 693 -13.31 -2.84 -23.51
N THR A 694 -13.43 -3.37 -24.73
CA THR A 694 -14.72 -3.79 -25.30
C THR A 694 -15.28 -5.00 -24.54
N TYR A 695 -14.45 -6.04 -24.32
CA TYR A 695 -14.89 -7.27 -23.68
C TYR A 695 -15.44 -7.05 -22.28
N VAL A 696 -14.68 -6.36 -21.42
CA VAL A 696 -15.11 -6.11 -20.04
C VAL A 696 -16.31 -5.17 -20.04
N THR A 697 -16.35 -4.14 -20.90
CA THR A 697 -17.55 -3.28 -21.01
C THR A 697 -18.79 -4.09 -21.38
N ALA A 698 -18.70 -4.99 -22.35
CA ALA A 698 -19.80 -5.85 -22.75
C ALA A 698 -20.22 -6.81 -21.62
N HIS A 699 -19.25 -7.40 -20.91
CA HIS A 699 -19.49 -8.24 -19.73
C HIS A 699 -20.27 -7.47 -18.64
N GLU A 700 -19.83 -6.27 -18.29
CA GLU A 700 -20.51 -5.45 -17.27
C GLU A 700 -21.90 -4.98 -17.72
N ILE A 701 -22.11 -4.69 -19.01
CA ILE A 701 -23.45 -4.39 -19.53
C ILE A 701 -24.34 -5.64 -19.51
N GLY A 702 -23.77 -6.82 -19.76
CA GLY A 702 -24.47 -8.10 -19.67
C GLY A 702 -25.06 -8.36 -18.29
N HIS A 703 -24.37 -7.94 -17.22
CA HIS A 703 -24.88 -8.03 -15.86
C HIS A 703 -26.17 -7.24 -15.61
N GLN A 704 -26.51 -6.26 -16.46
CA GLN A 704 -27.80 -5.58 -16.36
C GLN A 704 -28.99 -6.53 -16.60
N TRP A 705 -28.77 -7.64 -17.31
CA TRP A 705 -29.69 -8.78 -17.40
C TRP A 705 -29.36 -9.82 -16.33
N TRP A 706 -28.10 -10.24 -16.25
CA TRP A 706 -27.64 -11.32 -15.36
C TRP A 706 -27.15 -10.77 -14.02
N GLY A 707 -28.01 -10.83 -13.01
CA GLY A 707 -27.79 -10.29 -11.67
C GLY A 707 -28.70 -9.11 -11.33
N HIS A 708 -29.26 -8.40 -12.32
CA HIS A 708 -30.21 -7.28 -12.08
C HIS A 708 -31.64 -7.54 -12.57
N GLN A 709 -31.86 -8.14 -13.76
CA GLN A 709 -33.20 -8.61 -14.16
C GLN A 709 -33.46 -10.03 -13.65
N LEU A 710 -32.47 -10.92 -13.84
CA LEU A 710 -32.46 -12.26 -13.29
C LEU A 710 -31.53 -12.28 -12.08
N GLU A 711 -32.11 -12.48 -10.89
CA GLU A 711 -31.36 -12.75 -9.67
C GLU A 711 -31.34 -14.26 -9.41
N ALA A 712 -30.14 -14.80 -9.21
CA ALA A 712 -30.00 -16.19 -8.79
C ALA A 712 -30.31 -16.33 -7.30
N SER A 713 -31.05 -17.38 -6.94
CA SER A 713 -31.20 -17.81 -5.55
C SER A 713 -29.85 -18.16 -4.93
N ASP A 714 -29.64 -17.95 -3.63
CA ASP A 714 -28.40 -18.34 -2.92
C ASP A 714 -28.24 -19.86 -2.80
N GLN A 715 -27.91 -20.51 -3.92
CA GLN A 715 -27.74 -21.96 -4.04
C GLN A 715 -26.52 -22.28 -4.92
N GLN A 716 -26.07 -23.52 -4.88
CA GLN A 716 -25.00 -24.02 -5.76
C GLN A 716 -25.34 -23.77 -7.23
N GLY A 717 -24.43 -23.09 -7.94
CA GLY A 717 -24.61 -22.73 -9.35
C GLY A 717 -25.13 -21.31 -9.59
N ALA A 718 -25.47 -20.55 -8.54
CA ALA A 718 -25.91 -19.16 -8.67
C ALA A 718 -24.90 -18.28 -9.44
N SER A 719 -23.63 -18.29 -9.01
CA SER A 719 -22.58 -17.52 -9.69
C SER A 719 -22.33 -18.00 -11.12
N MET A 720 -22.58 -19.29 -11.42
CA MET A 720 -22.50 -19.78 -12.79
C MET A 720 -23.56 -19.10 -13.66
N LEU A 721 -24.80 -18.99 -13.18
CA LEU A 721 -25.85 -18.29 -13.92
C LEU A 721 -25.47 -16.81 -14.14
N ILE A 722 -25.00 -16.11 -13.10
CA ILE A 722 -24.71 -14.68 -13.21
C ILE A 722 -23.46 -14.44 -14.07
N GLU A 723 -22.31 -14.99 -13.69
CA GLU A 723 -21.03 -14.71 -14.34
C GLU A 723 -20.89 -15.39 -15.70
N THR A 724 -21.37 -16.63 -15.85
CA THR A 724 -21.16 -17.35 -17.13
C THR A 724 -22.05 -16.77 -18.23
N PHE A 725 -23.29 -16.38 -17.91
CA PHE A 725 -24.13 -15.71 -18.91
C PHE A 725 -23.64 -14.30 -19.25
N ALA A 726 -23.07 -13.56 -18.29
CA ALA A 726 -22.40 -12.28 -18.59
C ALA A 726 -21.17 -12.48 -19.51
N GLN A 727 -20.33 -13.49 -19.24
CA GLN A 727 -19.19 -13.82 -20.11
C GLN A 727 -19.65 -14.25 -21.51
N TYR A 728 -20.69 -15.10 -21.60
CA TYR A 728 -21.28 -15.50 -22.87
C TYR A 728 -21.81 -14.30 -23.66
N SER A 729 -22.50 -13.38 -22.99
CA SER A 729 -23.01 -12.15 -23.59
C SER A 729 -21.88 -11.28 -24.14
N ALA A 730 -20.78 -11.15 -23.39
CA ALA A 730 -19.60 -10.43 -23.84
C ALA A 730 -19.01 -11.06 -25.11
N LEU A 731 -18.91 -12.39 -25.16
CA LEU A 731 -18.41 -13.12 -26.32
C LEU A 731 -19.28 -12.92 -27.58
N LEU A 732 -20.62 -12.84 -27.44
CA LEU A 732 -21.50 -12.54 -28.57
C LEU A 732 -21.23 -11.15 -29.16
N VAL A 733 -20.98 -10.14 -28.31
CA VAL A 733 -20.58 -8.81 -28.77
C VAL A 733 -19.23 -8.86 -29.48
N MET A 734 -18.28 -9.63 -28.94
CA MET A 734 -16.98 -9.81 -29.58
C MET A 734 -17.10 -10.47 -30.97
N GLU A 735 -17.92 -11.51 -31.10
CA GLU A 735 -18.22 -12.18 -32.39
C GLU A 735 -18.85 -11.20 -33.38
N GLN A 736 -19.87 -10.45 -32.96
CA GLN A 736 -20.52 -9.46 -33.83
C GLN A 736 -19.58 -8.33 -34.26
N HIS A 737 -18.72 -7.87 -33.36
CA HIS A 737 -17.82 -6.74 -33.63
C HIS A 737 -16.63 -7.12 -34.52
N TYR A 738 -16.04 -8.30 -34.29
CA TYR A 738 -14.77 -8.69 -34.88
C TYR A 738 -14.87 -9.81 -35.93
N GLY A 739 -15.95 -10.59 -35.94
CA GLY A 739 -16.13 -11.78 -36.79
C GLY A 739 -15.63 -13.03 -36.09
#